data_AF-A0A8B6HSW8-F1
#
_entry.id   AF-A0A8B6HSW8-F1
#
_cell.length_a   1.000
_cell.length_b   1.000
_cell.length_c   1.000
_cell.angle_alpha   90.00
_cell.angle_beta   90.00
_cell.angle_gamma   90.00
#
_symmetry.space_group_name_H-M   'P 1'
#
loop_
_entity.id
_entity.type
_entity.pdbx_description
1 polymer ?
#
loop_
_entity_poly.entity_id
_entity_poly.type
_entity_poly.pdbx_seq_one_letter_code
_entity_poly.pdbx_strand_id
1 'polypeptide(L)'
;MGIWDLALKSSTKRVLPLGSVACPVTKTEEGLYKTCSLKDLPFGFYHSSHVFCFLPLPVETSFPVHVNGSFAVTSDRRRLSCKTVDDKDSFESDWNEALMGDAVCLDNNEPYVQHWPVQYGKDGNFGKLQTAFYQQISDKQRNAQIFKRDDKITSITYCQFLDSALMETKFGEEAFNVCVKFLEDDNTKIMKLPRDIQNSFRDAGCVDVVKQRTLNNIASFSKLVFPHLTDDVWAQNTMDVLMLYAIDNASDKMCNLLKEHKCIPTAPNRVLRHPSELVDRKGLLNSLFKEEDERFVILDSNTYSKPTRLTTLARLGMTTSKLSENLLIDRAKSIQNLAATCAHCAHCAHCAHCAHCALDRCVQFVRYLNREITNIEPNHQLLSELKSIQFLPVKSKSKEWEWSWGGDSITKSIESSGIQYKCSNENHKKSISVQSITSTVFAIYKFLNETFTKQMHSDEKAQQNLIQTADRFLNENVLLLNGTFVKPCQVVIHIPEDCSPDFYGLNVASNLKQMKGLLKLLQIDDRCSAERVLSQLEMYKTKYGSKEMKEDEVKLYVRLLKVLVSSMKLDNLNADSVQDLFIPDTKGILHPIQNVCLDESTDFGQHEELLTRIKRILDGYPFDVCILKELLQNADDAKASEVHIVVDSNNHPTDDLFDEMWKPLQGPALFVFNDSYFTEADKIGIQNLGVGSKGDDPTKTGQYGVGFNAVYHITDVPSFLSRGQHVETGEVLCVFDPHCHYVPKASGRNPGRKYVNTKTLKEDHPNVFSCYHDNLLMANQGTIFRLPLRTEKIINKSQISNSIVTAEGVRRLLEDFKKEMSEMLLCVNNVKSIKLSEIVGGKLEEIYSVKLNMSSADESKQY
;
A
#
# COMPACT_ATOMS: atom_id res chain seq x y z
N MET A 1 -11.99 -17.43 1.15
CA MET A 1 -11.77 -18.11 2.44
C MET A 1 -11.99 -17.07 3.51
N GLY A 2 -12.69 -17.38 4.61
CA GLY A 2 -12.92 -16.42 5.68
C GLY A 2 -11.62 -16.09 6.43
N ILE A 3 -11.51 -14.90 7.01
CA ILE A 3 -10.33 -14.51 7.79
C ILE A 3 -10.08 -15.45 8.98
N TRP A 4 -11.16 -15.93 9.62
CA TRP A 4 -11.11 -16.96 10.66
C TRP A 4 -10.63 -18.32 10.15
N ASP A 5 -10.98 -18.70 8.92
CA ASP A 5 -10.47 -19.93 8.31
C ASP A 5 -8.96 -19.83 8.01
N LEU A 6 -8.47 -18.64 7.65
CA LEU A 6 -7.05 -18.36 7.44
C LEU A 6 -6.28 -18.40 8.77
N ALA A 7 -6.83 -17.79 9.83
CA ALA A 7 -6.28 -17.86 11.19
C ALA A 7 -6.24 -19.29 11.74
N LEU A 8 -7.29 -20.10 11.49
CA LEU A 8 -7.34 -21.51 11.88
C LEU A 8 -6.36 -22.38 11.07
N LYS A 9 -6.16 -22.07 9.77
CA LYS A 9 -5.09 -22.67 8.95
C LYS A 9 -3.70 -22.31 9.46
N SER A 10 -3.51 -21.08 9.95
CA SER A 10 -2.24 -20.60 10.48
C SER A 10 -2.03 -21.00 11.94
N SER A 11 -2.29 -22.28 12.28
CA SER A 11 -2.32 -22.78 13.66
C SER A 11 -0.98 -22.77 14.41
N THR A 12 0.14 -22.52 13.72
CA THR A 12 1.43 -22.14 14.35
C THR A 12 1.47 -20.65 14.72
N LYS A 13 0.95 -19.79 13.83
CA LYS A 13 0.99 -18.33 13.86
C LYS A 13 -0.13 -17.73 14.72
N ARG A 14 0.11 -17.58 16.02
CA ARG A 14 -0.87 -17.10 17.03
C ARG A 14 -1.22 -15.60 16.95
N VAL A 15 -1.81 -15.13 15.85
CA VAL A 15 -2.38 -13.78 15.75
C VAL A 15 -3.89 -13.84 15.55
N LEU A 16 -4.61 -13.08 16.38
CA LEU A 16 -6.02 -12.79 16.17
C LEU A 16 -6.14 -11.81 14.99
N PRO A 17 -7.05 -12.05 14.02
CA PRO A 17 -7.24 -11.16 12.89
C PRO A 17 -7.98 -9.88 13.32
N LEU A 18 -7.27 -8.97 13.99
CA LEU A 18 -7.81 -7.74 14.54
C LEU A 18 -7.47 -6.56 13.64
N GLY A 19 -8.54 -5.86 13.22
CA GLY A 19 -8.50 -4.52 12.65
C GLY A 19 -9.15 -3.53 13.62
N SER A 20 -8.65 -2.30 13.60
CA SER A 20 -9.08 -1.20 14.45
C SER A 20 -8.86 0.12 13.72
N VAL A 21 -9.59 1.17 14.11
CA VAL A 21 -9.36 2.53 13.60
C VAL A 21 -9.25 3.52 14.74
N ALA A 22 -8.35 4.49 14.60
CA ALA A 22 -8.10 5.51 15.60
C ALA A 22 -8.47 6.89 15.04
N CYS A 23 -9.24 7.66 15.81
CA CYS A 23 -9.57 9.05 15.54
C CYS A 23 -9.09 9.92 16.71
N PRO A 24 -8.60 11.15 16.46
CA PRO A 24 -8.10 12.01 17.51
C PRO A 24 -9.27 12.60 18.31
N VAL A 25 -9.07 12.76 19.62
CA VAL A 25 -10.06 13.34 20.54
C VAL A 25 -9.48 14.50 21.33
N THR A 26 -10.26 15.55 21.49
CA THR A 26 -9.99 16.68 22.38
C THR A 26 -10.90 16.61 23.60
N LYS A 27 -10.41 17.12 24.74
CA LYS A 27 -11.19 17.19 25.97
C LYS A 27 -11.97 18.50 26.02
N THR A 28 -13.28 18.43 26.27
CA THR A 28 -14.14 19.62 26.42
C THR A 28 -13.96 20.25 27.81
N GLU A 29 -14.45 21.49 27.98
CA GLU A 29 -14.45 22.19 29.27
C GLU A 29 -15.24 21.42 30.36
N GLU A 30 -16.27 20.68 29.95
CA GLU A 30 -17.08 19.79 30.80
C GLU A 30 -16.36 18.47 31.15
N GLY A 31 -15.18 18.23 30.59
CA GLY A 31 -14.34 17.07 30.84
C GLY A 31 -14.64 15.81 30.00
N LEU A 32 -15.60 15.90 29.08
CA LEU A 32 -15.92 14.87 28.08
C LEU A 32 -14.87 14.85 26.96
N TYR A 33 -14.86 13.81 26.13
CA TYR A 33 -14.00 13.71 24.94
C TYR A 33 -14.82 13.83 23.65
N LYS A 34 -14.36 14.68 22.73
CA LYS A 34 -14.98 14.94 21.42
C LYS A 34 -13.96 14.69 20.32
N THR A 35 -14.36 14.01 19.25
CA THR A 35 -13.49 13.77 18.08
C THR A 35 -13.17 15.06 17.32
N CYS A 36 -11.93 15.24 16.87
CA CYS A 36 -11.52 16.34 15.99
C CYS A 36 -11.03 15.83 14.62
N SER A 37 -10.59 16.71 13.71
CA SER A 37 -9.95 16.28 12.47
C SER A 37 -8.46 15.99 12.68
N LEU A 38 -7.90 15.04 11.93
CA LEU A 38 -6.45 14.85 11.82
C LEU A 38 -5.72 16.14 11.44
N LYS A 39 -6.36 16.99 10.60
CA LYS A 39 -5.80 18.27 10.16
C LYS A 39 -5.63 19.28 11.30
N ASP A 40 -6.41 19.15 12.38
CA ASP A 40 -6.44 20.09 13.50
C ASP A 40 -5.47 19.69 14.63
N LEU A 41 -4.71 18.60 14.46
CA LEU A 41 -3.74 18.11 15.43
C LEU A 41 -2.54 19.08 15.62
N PRO A 42 -1.89 19.07 16.79
CA PRO A 42 -0.68 19.87 17.02
C PRO A 42 0.53 19.29 16.29
N PHE A 43 1.59 20.10 16.17
CA PHE A 43 2.87 19.68 15.59
C PHE A 43 3.45 18.46 16.34
N GLY A 44 3.91 17.46 15.58
CA GLY A 44 4.38 16.17 16.11
C GLY A 44 3.37 15.02 16.01
N PHE A 45 2.29 15.20 15.23
CA PHE A 45 1.32 14.14 14.90
C PHE A 45 1.03 14.11 13.39
N TYR A 46 0.59 12.97 12.86
CA TYR A 46 0.16 12.85 11.47
C TYR A 46 -1.13 13.63 11.16
N HIS A 47 -1.03 14.66 10.31
CA HIS A 47 -2.18 15.44 9.81
C HIS A 47 -3.01 14.72 8.72
N SER A 48 -2.59 13.53 8.30
CA SER A 48 -3.18 12.66 7.28
C SER A 48 -3.36 11.25 7.83
N SER A 49 -4.37 10.51 7.35
CA SER A 49 -4.55 9.12 7.78
C SER A 49 -3.37 8.27 7.36
N HIS A 50 -2.94 7.40 8.28
CA HIS A 50 -1.78 6.53 8.16
C HIS A 50 -2.18 5.11 8.56
N VAL A 51 -1.49 4.13 7.97
CA VAL A 51 -1.64 2.72 8.30
C VAL A 51 -0.63 2.32 9.37
N PHE A 52 -1.09 1.57 10.36
CA PHE A 52 -0.29 1.03 11.44
C PHE A 52 -0.34 -0.52 11.35
N CYS A 53 0.82 -1.15 11.49
CA CYS A 53 0.92 -2.58 11.78
C CYS A 53 1.86 -2.71 12.97
N PHE A 54 1.24 -2.68 14.14
CA PHE A 54 1.87 -2.28 15.40
C PHE A 54 2.38 -0.84 15.27
N LEU A 55 3.60 -0.62 14.78
CA LEU A 55 4.18 0.69 14.48
C LEU A 55 3.58 1.38 13.22
N PRO A 56 3.66 2.72 13.11
CA PRO A 56 3.28 3.47 11.91
C PRO A 56 4.12 3.08 10.69
N LEU A 57 3.42 2.77 9.60
CA LEU A 57 3.98 2.51 8.26
C LEU A 57 3.95 3.80 7.43
N PRO A 58 4.87 3.99 6.46
CA PRO A 58 4.85 5.12 5.53
C PRO A 58 3.81 4.91 4.41
N VAL A 59 2.57 4.59 4.80
CA VAL A 59 1.43 4.32 3.93
C VAL A 59 0.28 5.20 4.40
N GLU A 60 -0.02 6.24 3.62
CA GLU A 60 -1.20 7.09 3.85
C GLU A 60 -2.48 6.43 3.32
N THR A 61 -3.64 6.88 3.79
CA THR A 61 -4.94 6.56 3.19
C THR A 61 -5.81 7.81 3.04
N SER A 62 -6.77 7.80 2.12
CA SER A 62 -7.77 8.89 2.02
C SER A 62 -8.85 8.89 3.12
N PHE A 63 -8.79 7.99 4.10
CA PHE A 63 -9.79 7.91 5.18
C PHE A 63 -9.63 9.05 6.22
N PRO A 64 -10.70 9.44 6.94
CA PRO A 64 -10.65 10.46 8.00
C PRO A 64 -10.04 9.96 9.33
N VAL A 65 -9.67 8.67 9.42
CA VAL A 65 -9.19 7.99 10.63
C VAL A 65 -7.96 7.14 10.30
N HIS A 66 -7.04 6.97 11.24
CA HIS A 66 -5.92 6.03 11.08
C HIS A 66 -6.43 4.59 11.10
N VAL A 67 -5.76 3.68 10.39
CA VAL A 67 -6.12 2.25 10.30
C VAL A 67 -5.01 1.42 10.92
N ASN A 68 -5.30 0.71 12.01
CA ASN A 68 -4.37 -0.20 12.68
C ASN A 68 -4.86 -1.64 12.59
N GLY A 69 -3.98 -2.57 12.22
CA GLY A 69 -4.31 -3.99 12.21
C GLY A 69 -3.10 -4.88 12.01
N SER A 70 -3.29 -6.18 12.18
CA SER A 70 -2.24 -7.19 12.04
C SER A 70 -1.87 -7.48 10.57
N PHE A 71 -1.57 -6.45 9.79
CA PHE A 71 -1.32 -6.56 8.35
C PHE A 71 0.00 -7.27 8.04
N ALA A 72 0.01 -8.13 7.02
CA ALA A 72 1.24 -8.60 6.42
C ALA A 72 1.90 -7.45 5.62
N VAL A 73 3.14 -7.12 5.94
CA VAL A 73 3.90 -6.02 5.31
C VAL A 73 5.00 -6.55 4.40
N THR A 74 5.47 -5.73 3.46
CA THR A 74 6.66 -6.03 2.66
C THR A 74 7.91 -6.12 3.54
N SER A 75 8.96 -6.78 3.06
CA SER A 75 10.20 -7.01 3.83
C SER A 75 10.99 -5.75 4.18
N ASP A 76 10.66 -4.60 3.59
CA ASP A 76 11.16 -3.25 3.90
C ASP A 76 10.20 -2.46 4.83
N ARG A 77 9.08 -3.05 5.24
CA ARG A 77 7.93 -2.46 5.97
C ARG A 77 7.33 -1.19 5.32
N ARG A 78 7.64 -0.89 4.05
CA ARG A 78 7.19 0.35 3.39
C ARG A 78 5.82 0.23 2.71
N ARG A 79 5.30 -0.98 2.52
CA ARG A 79 3.97 -1.25 1.94
C ARG A 79 3.30 -2.44 2.63
N LEU A 80 2.00 -2.56 2.45
CA LEU A 80 1.31 -3.84 2.72
C LEU A 80 1.69 -4.85 1.63
N SER A 81 1.78 -6.13 2.02
CA SER A 81 1.94 -7.23 1.08
C SER A 81 0.70 -7.39 0.20
N CYS A 82 0.90 -7.52 -1.10
CA CYS A 82 -0.17 -7.60 -2.10
C CYS A 82 0.26 -8.49 -3.27
N LYS A 83 -0.64 -9.35 -3.75
CA LYS A 83 -0.43 -10.22 -4.92
C LYS A 83 0.03 -9.42 -6.14
N THR A 84 1.22 -9.75 -6.65
CA THR A 84 1.69 -9.31 -7.96
C THR A 84 1.13 -10.20 -9.07
N VAL A 85 1.40 -9.87 -10.33
CA VAL A 85 0.88 -10.63 -11.49
C VAL A 85 1.50 -12.04 -11.59
N ASP A 86 2.67 -12.24 -10.99
CA ASP A 86 3.45 -13.48 -11.06
C ASP A 86 3.23 -14.41 -9.83
N ASP A 87 2.56 -13.93 -8.78
CA ASP A 87 2.32 -14.68 -7.54
C ASP A 87 1.21 -15.73 -7.70
N LYS A 88 1.58 -17.01 -7.73
CA LYS A 88 0.62 -18.11 -7.89
C LYS A 88 -0.32 -18.31 -6.70
N ASP A 89 0.16 -18.04 -5.49
CA ASP A 89 -0.66 -17.80 -4.28
C ASP A 89 0.25 -17.21 -3.19
N SER A 90 -0.30 -16.38 -2.31
CA SER A 90 0.45 -15.77 -1.20
C SER A 90 -0.47 -15.59 0.01
N PHE A 91 -0.15 -16.28 1.11
CA PHE A 91 -0.93 -16.21 2.35
C PHE A 91 -1.00 -14.76 2.86
N GLU A 92 0.08 -14.00 2.74
CA GLU A 92 0.21 -12.62 3.19
C GLU A 92 -0.78 -11.66 2.49
N SER A 93 -0.98 -11.77 1.17
CA SER A 93 -1.98 -10.96 0.46
C SER A 93 -3.41 -11.43 0.74
N ASP A 94 -3.64 -12.73 0.85
CA ASP A 94 -4.98 -13.29 1.11
C ASP A 94 -5.44 -12.97 2.54
N TRP A 95 -4.50 -12.93 3.49
CA TRP A 95 -4.68 -12.44 4.84
C TRP A 95 -5.05 -10.96 4.87
N ASN A 96 -4.28 -10.09 4.20
CA ASN A 96 -4.59 -8.66 4.11
C ASN A 96 -5.95 -8.40 3.45
N GLU A 97 -6.27 -9.14 2.38
CA GLU A 97 -7.56 -9.07 1.71
C GLU A 97 -8.71 -9.48 2.62
N ALA A 98 -8.58 -10.59 3.34
CA ALA A 98 -9.64 -11.08 4.23
C ALA A 98 -9.78 -10.23 5.51
N LEU A 99 -8.67 -9.66 6.02
CA LEU A 99 -8.67 -8.71 7.15
C LEU A 99 -9.35 -7.38 6.78
N MET A 100 -9.15 -6.91 5.54
CA MET A 100 -9.91 -5.79 4.98
C MET A 100 -11.33 -6.18 4.49
N GLY A 101 -11.69 -7.47 4.54
CA GLY A 101 -12.97 -7.99 4.07
C GLY A 101 -14.08 -7.97 5.14
N ASP A 102 -13.74 -7.89 6.43
CA ASP A 102 -14.71 -7.82 7.53
C ASP A 102 -14.44 -6.58 8.40
N ALA A 103 -15.12 -5.49 8.09
CA ALA A 103 -15.15 -4.32 8.95
C ALA A 103 -15.94 -4.59 10.24
N VAL A 104 -15.68 -3.80 11.27
CA VAL A 104 -16.55 -3.65 12.45
C VAL A 104 -16.96 -2.18 12.52
N CYS A 105 -18.25 -1.93 12.72
CA CYS A 105 -18.79 -0.58 12.74
C CYS A 105 -18.41 0.13 14.04
N LEU A 106 -18.03 1.40 13.95
CA LEU A 106 -17.78 2.24 15.12
C LEU A 106 -19.10 2.54 15.86
N ASP A 107 -19.18 2.10 17.12
CA ASP A 107 -20.12 2.65 18.10
C ASP A 107 -19.44 3.85 18.78
N ASN A 108 -19.88 5.06 18.43
CA ASN A 108 -19.27 6.31 18.90
C ASN A 108 -20.30 7.44 18.97
N ASN A 109 -20.22 8.28 20.00
CA ASN A 109 -21.27 9.25 20.33
C ASN A 109 -21.25 10.57 19.53
N GLU A 110 -20.21 10.81 18.72
CA GLU A 110 -19.94 12.06 17.99
C GLU A 110 -20.05 11.86 16.44
N PRO A 111 -19.80 12.86 15.56
CA PRO A 111 -20.73 13.22 14.49
C PRO A 111 -20.86 12.22 13.32
N TYR A 112 -21.97 11.47 13.35
CA TYR A 112 -22.65 10.73 12.26
C TYR A 112 -21.78 10.22 11.11
N VAL A 113 -21.39 11.07 10.13
CA VAL A 113 -20.69 10.68 8.90
C VAL A 113 -19.26 11.20 8.75
N GLN A 114 -18.74 12.01 9.68
CA GLN A 114 -17.42 12.65 9.50
C GLN A 114 -16.26 11.66 9.51
N HIS A 115 -16.44 10.52 10.19
CA HIS A 115 -15.44 9.46 10.34
C HIS A 115 -15.63 8.29 9.36
N TRP A 116 -16.54 8.41 8.38
CA TRP A 116 -16.81 7.34 7.41
C TRP A 116 -15.77 7.38 6.27
N PRO A 117 -15.35 6.21 5.72
CA PRO A 117 -14.35 6.17 4.66
C PRO A 117 -14.91 6.75 3.35
N VAL A 118 -14.34 7.87 2.91
CA VAL A 118 -14.62 8.51 1.61
C VAL A 118 -13.35 8.42 0.77
N GLN A 119 -13.46 7.92 -0.46
CA GLN A 119 -12.29 7.69 -1.32
C GLN A 119 -12.09 8.86 -2.29
N TYR A 120 -10.88 9.41 -2.32
CA TYR A 120 -10.47 10.50 -3.21
C TYR A 120 -9.43 10.07 -4.25
N GLY A 121 -9.54 8.86 -4.80
CA GLY A 121 -8.66 8.38 -5.88
C GLY A 121 -8.25 6.92 -5.78
N LYS A 122 -7.13 6.57 -6.42
CA LYS A 122 -6.70 5.20 -6.68
C LYS A 122 -5.98 4.53 -5.49
N ASP A 123 -6.60 4.53 -4.31
CA ASP A 123 -6.08 3.84 -3.11
C ASP A 123 -6.32 2.33 -3.22
N GLY A 124 -5.51 1.67 -4.07
CA GLY A 124 -5.79 0.34 -4.63
C GLY A 124 -5.93 -0.82 -3.63
N ASN A 125 -5.44 -0.67 -2.40
CA ASN A 125 -5.50 -1.72 -1.37
C ASN A 125 -6.71 -1.53 -0.42
N PHE A 126 -6.96 -0.30 0.05
CA PHE A 126 -7.98 -0.03 1.08
C PHE A 126 -9.41 0.09 0.56
N GLY A 127 -9.61 0.12 -0.77
CA GLY A 127 -10.94 0.05 -1.37
C GLY A 127 -11.76 -1.18 -0.93
N LYS A 128 -11.11 -2.30 -0.54
CA LYS A 128 -11.79 -3.47 0.04
C LYS A 128 -12.39 -3.18 1.42
N LEU A 129 -11.66 -2.49 2.30
CA LEU A 129 -12.13 -2.10 3.63
C LEU A 129 -13.28 -1.07 3.56
N GLN A 130 -13.18 -0.10 2.64
CA GLN A 130 -14.30 0.81 2.35
C GLN A 130 -15.52 0.03 1.83
N THR A 131 -15.32 -0.87 0.88
CA THR A 131 -16.41 -1.68 0.29
C THR A 131 -17.10 -2.55 1.34
N ALA A 132 -16.33 -3.24 2.19
CA ALA A 132 -16.84 -4.04 3.30
C ALA A 132 -17.68 -3.19 4.27
N PHE A 133 -17.19 -2.01 4.67
CA PHE A 133 -17.93 -1.08 5.52
C PHE A 133 -19.30 -0.71 4.92
N TYR A 134 -19.34 -0.21 3.68
CA TYR A 134 -20.61 0.20 3.05
C TYR A 134 -21.56 -0.97 2.79
N GLN A 135 -21.05 -2.17 2.50
CA GLN A 135 -21.87 -3.38 2.33
C GLN A 135 -22.50 -3.82 3.66
N GLN A 136 -21.73 -3.84 4.74
CA GLN A 136 -22.23 -4.22 6.08
C GLN A 136 -23.29 -3.26 6.62
N ILE A 137 -23.13 -1.96 6.43
CA ILE A 137 -24.12 -0.96 6.90
C ILE A 137 -25.34 -0.88 5.97
N SER A 138 -25.21 -1.40 4.74
CA SER A 138 -26.31 -1.60 3.79
C SER A 138 -27.14 -2.84 4.08
N ASP A 139 -26.57 -3.83 4.78
CA ASP A 139 -27.23 -5.09 5.07
C ASP A 139 -28.39 -4.94 6.06
N LYS A 140 -29.55 -5.45 5.63
CA LYS A 140 -30.79 -5.44 6.40
C LYS A 140 -30.77 -6.46 7.55
N GLN A 141 -29.95 -7.51 7.46
CA GLN A 141 -29.81 -8.53 8.52
C GLN A 141 -28.92 -8.02 9.67
N ARG A 142 -27.75 -7.45 9.35
CA ARG A 142 -26.83 -6.83 10.33
C ARG A 142 -27.43 -5.60 11.02
N ASN A 143 -28.41 -4.92 10.41
CA ASN A 143 -29.25 -3.89 11.02
C ASN A 143 -28.45 -2.80 11.79
N ALA A 144 -27.30 -2.39 11.24
CA ALA A 144 -26.29 -1.58 11.92
C ALA A 144 -26.85 -0.22 12.39
N GLN A 145 -26.87 0.00 13.70
CA GLN A 145 -27.40 1.21 14.35
C GLN A 145 -26.37 2.35 14.33
N ILE A 146 -26.05 2.88 13.15
CA ILE A 146 -25.00 3.92 12.99
C ILE A 146 -25.48 5.22 12.33
N PHE A 147 -26.74 5.27 11.87
CA PHE A 147 -27.29 6.45 11.22
C PHE A 147 -27.82 7.37 12.31
N LYS A 148 -27.12 8.48 12.58
CA LYS A 148 -27.41 9.39 13.70
C LYS A 148 -27.90 10.76 13.22
N ARG A 149 -28.99 11.25 13.82
CA ARG A 149 -29.46 12.63 13.69
C ARG A 149 -29.94 13.08 15.06
N ASP A 150 -29.36 14.15 15.59
CA ASP A 150 -29.61 14.59 16.96
C ASP A 150 -29.32 13.41 17.93
N ASP A 151 -30.19 13.15 18.91
CA ASP A 151 -30.10 11.96 19.79
C ASP A 151 -30.65 10.67 19.15
N LYS A 152 -31.21 10.73 17.92
CA LYS A 152 -31.80 9.56 17.26
C LYS A 152 -30.75 8.77 16.49
N ILE A 153 -30.53 7.53 16.90
CA ILE A 153 -29.72 6.54 16.18
C ILE A 153 -30.66 5.50 15.56
N THR A 154 -30.36 5.07 14.33
CA THR A 154 -31.11 4.01 13.64
C THR A 154 -30.25 3.27 12.62
N SER A 155 -30.82 2.28 11.92
CA SER A 155 -30.17 1.59 10.79
C SER A 155 -30.70 2.05 9.44
N ILE A 156 -29.96 1.71 8.38
CA ILE A 156 -30.36 2.00 7.00
C ILE A 156 -31.75 1.44 6.67
N THR A 157 -32.24 0.42 7.39
CA THR A 157 -33.56 -0.18 7.14
C THR A 157 -34.71 0.80 7.37
N TYR A 158 -34.61 1.64 8.40
CA TYR A 158 -35.61 2.63 8.77
C TYR A 158 -35.26 4.04 8.29
N CYS A 159 -34.05 4.26 7.76
CA CYS A 159 -33.64 5.52 7.15
C CYS A 159 -34.42 5.81 5.86
N GLN A 160 -34.84 7.07 5.69
CA GLN A 160 -35.30 7.62 4.42
C GLN A 160 -34.58 8.96 4.20
N PHE A 161 -33.87 9.08 3.07
CA PHE A 161 -32.96 10.19 2.77
C PHE A 161 -33.63 11.23 1.88
N LEU A 162 -33.33 12.52 2.04
CA LEU A 162 -33.64 13.53 1.03
C LEU A 162 -32.60 13.49 -0.10
N ASP A 163 -33.01 13.76 -1.34
CA ASP A 163 -32.11 13.72 -2.51
C ASP A 163 -31.02 14.82 -2.43
N SER A 164 -29.77 14.49 -2.79
CA SER A 164 -28.66 15.47 -2.74
C SER A 164 -28.90 16.71 -3.61
N ALA A 165 -29.48 16.56 -4.80
CA ALA A 165 -29.78 17.69 -5.67
C ALA A 165 -30.93 18.56 -5.13
N LEU A 166 -31.80 18.02 -4.28
CA LEU A 166 -32.79 18.80 -3.52
C LEU A 166 -32.16 19.48 -2.29
N MET A 167 -31.36 18.75 -1.52
CA MET A 167 -30.59 19.27 -0.37
C MET A 167 -29.70 20.46 -0.75
N GLU A 168 -29.09 20.44 -1.94
CA GLU A 168 -28.23 21.52 -2.46
C GLU A 168 -29.00 22.74 -2.99
N THR A 169 -30.34 22.68 -3.09
CA THR A 169 -31.12 23.89 -3.38
C THR A 169 -31.17 24.81 -2.17
N LYS A 170 -31.43 26.10 -2.41
CA LYS A 170 -31.72 27.11 -1.36
C LYS A 170 -32.95 26.78 -0.48
N PHE A 171 -33.66 25.69 -0.74
CA PHE A 171 -34.82 25.21 -0.01
C PHE A 171 -34.61 23.81 0.61
N GLY A 172 -33.45 23.18 0.39
CA GLY A 172 -33.21 21.78 0.77
C GLY A 172 -33.30 21.52 2.27
N GLU A 173 -32.80 22.45 3.08
CA GLU A 173 -32.87 22.39 4.54
C GLU A 173 -34.31 22.53 5.07
N GLU A 174 -35.11 23.40 4.46
CA GLU A 174 -36.54 23.58 4.80
C GLU A 174 -37.36 22.34 4.39
N ALA A 175 -37.12 21.80 3.20
CA ALA A 175 -37.69 20.54 2.76
C ALA A 175 -37.32 19.38 3.69
N PHE A 176 -36.06 19.32 4.13
CA PHE A 176 -35.61 18.34 5.12
C PHE A 176 -36.37 18.46 6.44
N ASN A 177 -36.44 19.66 7.02
CA ASN A 177 -37.08 19.89 8.32
C ASN A 177 -38.58 19.59 8.30
N VAL A 178 -39.29 19.90 7.20
CA VAL A 178 -40.70 19.56 7.04
C VAL A 178 -40.90 18.05 6.81
N CYS A 179 -40.01 17.37 6.06
CA CYS A 179 -40.03 15.91 6.00
C CYS A 179 -39.78 15.26 7.36
N VAL A 180 -38.83 15.75 8.16
CA VAL A 180 -38.61 15.28 9.56
C VAL A 180 -39.85 15.49 10.43
N LYS A 181 -40.61 16.57 10.21
CA LYS A 181 -41.78 16.90 11.02
C LYS A 181 -43.03 16.04 10.71
N PHE A 182 -43.18 15.57 9.47
CA PHE A 182 -44.44 14.95 9.01
C PHE A 182 -44.31 13.59 8.31
N LEU A 183 -43.12 13.21 7.86
CA LEU A 183 -42.84 11.90 7.23
C LEU A 183 -42.05 10.95 8.15
N GLU A 184 -41.75 11.40 9.37
CA GLU A 184 -41.08 10.60 10.39
C GLU A 184 -42.12 9.90 11.28
N ASP A 185 -42.10 8.57 11.27
CA ASP A 185 -42.91 7.70 12.14
C ASP A 185 -42.00 6.72 12.90
N ASP A 186 -42.55 5.75 13.63
CA ASP A 186 -41.74 4.79 14.38
C ASP A 186 -40.86 3.89 13.48
N ASN A 187 -41.25 3.69 12.22
CA ASN A 187 -40.58 2.83 11.24
C ASN A 187 -39.79 3.60 10.16
N THR A 188 -39.84 4.93 10.18
CA THR A 188 -39.30 5.80 9.12
C THR A 188 -38.63 7.01 9.78
N LYS A 189 -37.30 7.14 9.68
CA LYS A 189 -36.53 8.28 10.21
C LYS A 189 -35.89 9.04 9.06
N ILE A 190 -36.04 10.37 9.05
CA ILE A 190 -35.58 11.20 7.93
C ILE A 190 -34.13 11.65 8.16
N MET A 191 -33.21 11.16 7.34
CA MET A 191 -31.76 11.30 7.56
C MET A 191 -31.09 12.10 6.44
N LYS A 192 -30.09 12.92 6.79
CA LYS A 192 -29.20 13.55 5.79
C LYS A 192 -28.18 12.52 5.30
N LEU A 193 -27.71 12.66 4.06
CA LEU A 193 -26.64 11.82 3.52
C LEU A 193 -25.83 12.62 2.47
N PRO A 194 -24.62 13.13 2.79
CA PRO A 194 -23.84 13.96 1.88
C PRO A 194 -23.49 13.26 0.57
N ARG A 195 -23.30 14.04 -0.51
CA ARG A 195 -23.03 13.50 -1.86
C ARG A 195 -21.82 12.58 -1.90
N ASP A 196 -20.76 12.87 -1.15
CA ASP A 196 -19.53 12.06 -1.16
C ASP A 196 -19.71 10.70 -0.45
N ILE A 197 -20.58 10.65 0.55
CA ILE A 197 -21.05 9.41 1.17
C ILE A 197 -21.93 8.63 0.17
N GLN A 198 -22.83 9.31 -0.56
CA GLN A 198 -23.66 8.67 -1.60
C GLN A 198 -22.83 8.15 -2.79
N ASN A 199 -21.72 8.80 -3.11
CA ASN A 199 -20.71 8.28 -4.06
C ASN A 199 -20.04 7.03 -3.48
N SER A 200 -19.59 7.07 -2.23
CA SER A 200 -18.95 5.91 -1.58
C SER A 200 -19.87 4.67 -1.47
N PHE A 201 -21.18 4.86 -1.21
CA PHE A 201 -22.19 3.79 -1.35
C PHE A 201 -22.30 3.24 -2.79
N ARG A 202 -22.03 4.05 -3.81
CA ARG A 202 -22.03 3.62 -5.22
C ARG A 202 -20.81 2.80 -5.56
N ASP A 203 -19.64 3.26 -5.13
CA ASP A 203 -18.36 2.64 -5.45
C ASP A 203 -18.22 1.27 -4.75
N ALA A 204 -18.82 1.10 -3.57
CA ALA A 204 -18.99 -0.18 -2.88
C ALA A 204 -20.07 -1.13 -3.47
N GLY A 205 -20.78 -0.73 -4.54
CA GLY A 205 -21.84 -1.50 -5.18
C GLY A 205 -23.22 -1.42 -4.51
N CYS A 206 -23.39 -0.60 -3.47
CA CYS A 206 -24.60 -0.51 -2.65
C CYS A 206 -25.61 0.57 -3.09
N VAL A 207 -25.40 1.23 -4.24
CA VAL A 207 -26.15 2.43 -4.66
C VAL A 207 -27.67 2.26 -4.62
N ASP A 208 -28.18 1.08 -5.00
CA ASP A 208 -29.62 0.83 -5.09
C ASP A 208 -30.28 0.71 -3.71
N VAL A 209 -29.50 0.38 -2.67
CA VAL A 209 -29.96 0.37 -1.26
C VAL A 209 -30.24 1.79 -0.77
N VAL A 210 -29.48 2.78 -1.26
CA VAL A 210 -29.73 4.21 -1.03
C VAL A 210 -30.87 4.70 -1.92
N LYS A 211 -30.85 4.46 -3.24
CA LYS A 211 -31.92 4.89 -4.17
C LYS A 211 -33.31 4.36 -3.79
N GLN A 212 -33.40 3.14 -3.23
CA GLN A 212 -34.67 2.58 -2.74
C GLN A 212 -35.25 3.35 -1.55
N ARG A 213 -34.41 4.11 -0.84
CA ARG A 213 -34.77 4.89 0.36
C ARG A 213 -34.46 6.39 0.19
N THR A 214 -34.40 6.91 -1.03
CA THR A 214 -34.27 8.35 -1.30
C THR A 214 -35.64 8.94 -1.67
N LEU A 215 -35.96 10.13 -1.16
CA LEU A 215 -37.17 10.93 -1.45
C LEU A 215 -37.13 11.57 -2.85
N ASN A 216 -36.60 10.84 -3.83
CA ASN A 216 -36.80 11.03 -5.27
C ASN A 216 -37.53 9.82 -5.89
N ASN A 217 -37.58 8.70 -5.15
CA ASN A 217 -38.09 7.43 -5.64
C ASN A 217 -39.62 7.49 -5.73
N ILE A 218 -40.15 7.04 -6.86
CA ILE A 218 -41.59 6.91 -7.14
C ILE A 218 -42.33 6.22 -5.98
N ALA A 219 -41.75 5.16 -5.39
CA ALA A 219 -42.35 4.45 -4.26
C ALA A 219 -42.40 5.30 -2.97
N SER A 220 -41.30 5.96 -2.61
CA SER A 220 -41.25 6.84 -1.43
C SER A 220 -42.14 8.07 -1.60
N PHE A 221 -42.13 8.72 -2.78
CA PHE A 221 -43.03 9.83 -3.09
C PHE A 221 -44.50 9.39 -3.01
N SER A 222 -44.87 8.29 -3.66
CA SER A 222 -46.24 7.76 -3.67
C SER A 222 -46.74 7.32 -2.29
N LYS A 223 -45.87 6.81 -1.41
CA LYS A 223 -46.25 6.35 -0.07
C LYS A 223 -46.24 7.47 0.97
N LEU A 224 -45.32 8.44 0.86
CA LEU A 224 -45.06 9.42 1.93
C LEU A 224 -45.55 10.84 1.59
N VAL A 225 -45.47 11.28 0.32
CA VAL A 225 -45.79 12.67 -0.05
C VAL A 225 -47.20 12.79 -0.62
N PHE A 226 -47.55 11.94 -1.59
CA PHE A 226 -48.84 12.01 -2.29
C PHE A 226 -50.09 11.80 -1.41
N PRO A 227 -50.08 10.97 -0.34
CA PRO A 227 -51.25 10.81 0.53
C PRO A 227 -51.59 12.04 1.39
N HIS A 228 -50.62 12.93 1.59
CA HIS A 228 -50.71 14.05 2.54
C HIS A 228 -50.85 15.42 1.87
N LEU A 229 -51.00 15.48 0.54
CA LEU A 229 -51.01 16.74 -0.24
C LEU A 229 -52.06 17.77 0.20
N THR A 230 -53.19 17.30 0.75
CA THR A 230 -54.35 18.13 1.13
C THR A 230 -54.42 18.43 2.62
N ASP A 231 -53.45 17.98 3.42
CA ASP A 231 -53.45 18.24 4.87
C ASP A 231 -53.03 19.70 5.13
N ASP A 232 -53.80 20.44 5.95
CA ASP A 232 -53.49 21.82 6.42
C ASP A 232 -52.17 21.94 7.22
N VAL A 233 -51.45 20.83 7.32
CA VAL A 233 -50.27 20.55 8.13
C VAL A 233 -49.00 21.07 7.45
N TRP A 234 -48.94 21.11 6.12
CA TRP A 234 -47.76 21.52 5.36
C TRP A 234 -47.58 23.05 5.33
N ALA A 235 -46.35 23.51 5.58
CA ALA A 235 -45.98 24.89 5.29
C ALA A 235 -46.11 25.16 3.77
N GLN A 236 -46.84 26.22 3.39
CA GLN A 236 -47.24 26.48 2.00
C GLN A 236 -46.07 26.50 0.99
N ASN A 237 -44.89 26.94 1.43
CA ASN A 237 -43.69 27.02 0.59
C ASN A 237 -43.05 25.64 0.34
N THR A 238 -43.23 24.68 1.24
CA THR A 238 -42.42 23.45 1.25
C THR A 238 -43.04 22.32 0.44
N MET A 239 -44.37 22.28 0.36
CA MET A 239 -45.06 21.45 -0.64
C MET A 239 -44.70 21.89 -2.07
N ASP A 240 -44.65 23.21 -2.32
CA ASP A 240 -44.17 23.75 -3.60
C ASP A 240 -42.75 23.26 -3.93
N VAL A 241 -41.83 23.30 -2.97
CA VAL A 241 -40.45 22.83 -3.19
C VAL A 241 -40.39 21.36 -3.59
N LEU A 242 -41.15 20.48 -2.93
CA LEU A 242 -41.21 19.06 -3.27
C LEU A 242 -41.87 18.80 -4.64
N MET A 243 -42.98 19.48 -4.96
CA MET A 243 -43.68 19.32 -6.24
C MET A 243 -42.87 19.91 -7.41
N LEU A 244 -42.24 21.07 -7.22
CA LEU A 244 -41.34 21.66 -8.23
C LEU A 244 -40.13 20.78 -8.49
N TYR A 245 -39.56 20.16 -7.45
CA TYR A 245 -38.48 19.17 -7.61
C TYR A 245 -38.94 17.91 -8.37
N ALA A 246 -40.14 17.40 -8.09
CA ALA A 246 -40.73 16.27 -8.79
C ALA A 246 -41.01 16.58 -10.29
N ILE A 247 -41.37 17.82 -10.62
CA ILE A 247 -41.56 18.31 -12.00
C ILE A 247 -40.21 18.49 -12.72
N ASP A 248 -39.21 19.07 -12.05
CA ASP A 248 -37.87 19.26 -12.63
C ASP A 248 -37.17 17.91 -12.91
N ASN A 249 -37.51 16.84 -12.18
CA ASN A 249 -36.93 15.49 -12.30
C ASN A 249 -37.95 14.43 -12.79
N ALA A 250 -38.97 14.84 -13.55
CA ALA A 250 -40.12 14.00 -13.90
C ALA A 250 -39.81 12.84 -14.87
N SER A 251 -39.39 11.69 -14.35
CA SER A 251 -39.40 10.40 -15.07
C SER A 251 -40.82 9.98 -15.44
N ASP A 252 -41.02 9.08 -16.42
CA ASP A 252 -42.37 8.74 -16.91
C ASP A 252 -43.26 8.08 -15.83
N LYS A 253 -42.67 7.36 -14.87
CA LYS A 253 -43.39 6.84 -13.69
C LYS A 253 -43.80 7.96 -12.72
N MET A 254 -42.94 8.96 -12.50
CA MET A 254 -43.29 10.15 -11.72
C MET A 254 -44.36 10.99 -12.44
N CYS A 255 -44.32 11.04 -13.78
CA CYS A 255 -45.33 11.70 -14.60
C CYS A 255 -46.74 11.09 -14.41
N ASN A 256 -46.84 9.78 -14.16
CA ASN A 256 -48.12 9.15 -13.89
C ASN A 256 -48.64 9.54 -12.50
N LEU A 257 -47.81 9.49 -11.45
CA LEU A 257 -48.21 9.97 -10.11
C LEU A 257 -48.67 11.43 -10.14
N LEU A 258 -47.93 12.31 -10.83
CA LEU A 258 -48.28 13.72 -11.00
C LEU A 258 -49.59 13.92 -11.78
N LYS A 259 -49.95 13.02 -12.71
CA LYS A 259 -51.25 13.04 -13.41
C LYS A 259 -52.40 12.56 -12.50
N GLU A 260 -52.16 11.48 -11.75
CA GLU A 260 -53.14 10.80 -10.91
C GLU A 260 -53.60 11.63 -9.71
N HIS A 261 -52.80 12.60 -9.25
CA HIS A 261 -53.05 13.38 -8.04
C HIS A 261 -53.20 14.88 -8.30
N LYS A 262 -54.02 15.55 -7.49
CA LYS A 262 -54.10 17.01 -7.44
C LYS A 262 -52.88 17.56 -6.71
N CYS A 263 -51.88 17.97 -7.46
CA CYS A 263 -50.55 18.30 -6.95
C CYS A 263 -50.05 19.69 -7.38
N ILE A 264 -50.73 20.38 -8.31
CA ILE A 264 -50.30 21.69 -8.81
C ILE A 264 -51.21 22.79 -8.25
N PRO A 265 -50.71 23.76 -7.46
CA PRO A 265 -51.51 24.85 -6.93
C PRO A 265 -51.76 25.93 -7.97
N THR A 266 -53.00 26.40 -8.02
CA THR A 266 -53.48 27.38 -9.01
C THR A 266 -53.75 28.76 -8.41
N ALA A 267 -53.60 29.80 -9.22
CA ALA A 267 -53.97 31.16 -8.84
C ALA A 267 -55.51 31.34 -8.89
N PRO A 268 -56.10 32.21 -8.04
CA PRO A 268 -55.47 32.93 -6.93
C PRO A 268 -55.38 32.12 -5.63
N ASN A 269 -56.32 31.18 -5.40
CA ASN A 269 -56.60 30.59 -4.08
C ASN A 269 -55.64 29.45 -3.66
N ARG A 270 -54.61 29.14 -4.45
CA ARG A 270 -53.68 27.99 -4.29
C ARG A 270 -54.34 26.61 -4.36
N VAL A 271 -55.56 26.49 -4.87
CA VAL A 271 -56.27 25.20 -5.00
C VAL A 271 -55.47 24.21 -5.85
N LEU A 272 -55.27 23.02 -5.32
CA LEU A 272 -54.55 21.93 -5.99
C LEU A 272 -55.39 21.32 -7.11
N ARG A 273 -54.79 21.18 -8.28
CA ARG A 273 -55.39 20.65 -9.51
C ARG A 273 -54.51 19.54 -10.11
N HIS A 274 -55.11 18.67 -10.91
CA HIS A 274 -54.36 17.77 -11.79
C HIS A 274 -53.68 18.59 -12.90
N PRO A 275 -52.48 18.21 -13.40
CA PRO A 275 -51.86 18.86 -14.54
C PRO A 275 -52.76 18.95 -15.79
N SER A 276 -53.66 18.00 -15.98
CA SER A 276 -54.65 17.95 -17.06
C SER A 276 -55.86 18.89 -16.89
N GLU A 277 -56.05 19.47 -15.70
CA GLU A 277 -56.99 20.58 -15.48
C GLU A 277 -56.36 21.95 -15.82
N LEU A 278 -55.03 22.03 -16.00
CA LEU A 278 -54.34 23.31 -16.16
C LEU A 278 -54.40 23.84 -17.59
N VAL A 279 -54.32 25.17 -17.71
CA VAL A 279 -54.25 25.92 -18.97
C VAL A 279 -53.03 26.84 -18.94
N ASP A 280 -52.30 26.92 -20.06
CA ASP A 280 -51.20 27.88 -20.17
C ASP A 280 -51.73 29.31 -20.32
N ARG A 281 -51.25 30.20 -19.46
CA ARG A 281 -51.55 31.64 -19.51
C ARG A 281 -50.99 32.30 -20.78
N LYS A 282 -49.98 31.71 -21.42
CA LYS A 282 -49.33 32.19 -22.65
C LYS A 282 -49.87 31.46 -23.89
N GLY A 283 -51.12 31.74 -24.26
CA GLY A 283 -51.67 31.16 -25.49
C GLY A 283 -53.01 31.73 -25.93
N LEU A 284 -53.50 31.21 -27.05
CA LEU A 284 -54.82 31.53 -27.62
C LEU A 284 -55.98 31.13 -26.71
N LEU A 285 -55.72 30.27 -25.72
CA LEU A 285 -56.69 29.79 -24.73
C LEU A 285 -56.90 30.76 -23.56
N ASN A 286 -56.05 31.78 -23.41
CA ASN A 286 -56.15 32.76 -22.32
C ASN A 286 -57.45 33.60 -22.36
N SER A 287 -58.16 33.64 -23.49
CA SER A 287 -59.50 34.27 -23.58
C SER A 287 -60.65 33.36 -23.11
N LEU A 288 -60.41 32.08 -22.83
CA LEU A 288 -61.43 31.09 -22.43
C LEU A 288 -61.55 30.91 -20.92
N PHE A 289 -60.57 31.42 -20.16
CA PHE A 289 -60.42 31.24 -18.72
C PHE A 289 -59.95 32.54 -18.07
N LYS A 290 -60.42 32.80 -16.84
CA LYS A 290 -59.94 33.88 -15.98
C LYS A 290 -59.18 33.29 -14.78
N GLU A 291 -58.57 34.12 -13.94
CA GLU A 291 -57.89 33.62 -12.74
C GLU A 291 -58.87 32.96 -11.76
N GLU A 292 -60.10 33.46 -11.65
CA GLU A 292 -61.13 32.92 -10.77
C GLU A 292 -61.68 31.55 -11.21
N ASP A 293 -61.27 31.04 -12.39
CA ASP A 293 -61.55 29.65 -12.79
C ASP A 293 -60.61 28.62 -12.14
N GLU A 294 -59.51 29.05 -11.49
CA GLU A 294 -58.52 28.15 -10.88
C GLU A 294 -57.92 27.15 -11.89
N ARG A 295 -57.48 27.66 -13.04
CA ARG A 295 -56.88 26.88 -14.15
C ARG A 295 -55.45 27.30 -14.49
N PHE A 296 -54.98 28.45 -13.99
CA PHE A 296 -53.63 28.96 -14.22
C PHE A 296 -52.72 28.67 -13.03
N VAL A 297 -51.45 28.32 -13.29
CA VAL A 297 -50.43 28.21 -12.23
C VAL A 297 -50.09 29.56 -11.60
N ILE A 298 -49.62 29.52 -10.35
CA ILE A 298 -49.16 30.69 -9.59
C ILE A 298 -47.96 31.36 -10.29
N LEU A 299 -47.91 32.69 -10.23
CA LEU A 299 -46.84 33.51 -10.81
C LEU A 299 -45.94 34.15 -9.75
N ASP A 300 -44.77 33.56 -9.52
CA ASP A 300 -43.61 34.30 -9.03
C ASP A 300 -42.34 33.95 -9.85
N SER A 301 -41.17 34.43 -9.43
CA SER A 301 -39.88 34.26 -10.10
C SER A 301 -39.19 32.90 -9.88
N ASN A 302 -39.72 32.02 -9.03
CA ASN A 302 -39.12 30.73 -8.67
C ASN A 302 -40.07 29.51 -8.74
N THR A 303 -41.36 29.72 -8.97
CA THR A 303 -42.45 28.71 -9.01
C THR A 303 -42.61 27.97 -10.36
N TYR A 304 -43.78 27.39 -10.60
CA TYR A 304 -44.21 26.62 -11.78
C TYR A 304 -44.14 27.42 -13.11
N SER A 305 -44.03 28.74 -13.03
CA SER A 305 -43.99 29.69 -14.16
C SER A 305 -42.78 29.56 -15.10
N LYS A 306 -41.73 28.81 -14.72
CA LYS A 306 -40.50 28.65 -15.51
C LYS A 306 -40.76 27.90 -16.83
N PRO A 307 -40.20 28.32 -17.98
CA PRO A 307 -40.47 27.69 -19.28
C PRO A 307 -40.25 26.17 -19.32
N THR A 308 -39.18 25.67 -18.69
CA THR A 308 -38.91 24.22 -18.60
C THR A 308 -40.01 23.47 -17.85
N ARG A 309 -40.52 24.03 -16.75
CA ARG A 309 -41.60 23.46 -15.95
C ARG A 309 -42.93 23.51 -16.68
N LEU A 310 -43.21 24.59 -17.40
CA LEU A 310 -44.37 24.69 -18.30
C LEU A 310 -44.31 23.62 -19.42
N THR A 311 -43.13 23.36 -19.99
CA THR A 311 -42.95 22.25 -20.96
C THR A 311 -43.19 20.88 -20.33
N THR A 312 -42.71 20.63 -19.10
CA THR A 312 -43.04 19.38 -18.39
C THR A 312 -44.54 19.29 -18.07
N LEU A 313 -45.16 20.36 -17.58
CA LEU A 313 -46.59 20.40 -17.31
C LEU A 313 -47.42 20.13 -18.58
N ALA A 314 -46.99 20.64 -19.74
CA ALA A 314 -47.61 20.32 -21.02
C ALA A 314 -47.52 18.81 -21.36
N ARG A 315 -46.36 18.17 -21.13
CA ARG A 315 -46.19 16.71 -21.22
C ARG A 315 -47.04 15.94 -20.18
N LEU A 316 -47.36 16.55 -19.05
CA LEU A 316 -48.28 16.01 -18.04
C LEU A 316 -49.77 16.20 -18.41
N GLY A 317 -50.08 17.04 -19.40
CA GLY A 317 -51.46 17.27 -19.89
C GLY A 317 -51.95 18.72 -19.78
N MET A 318 -51.12 19.67 -19.31
CA MET A 318 -51.47 21.09 -19.28
C MET A 318 -51.74 21.61 -20.69
N THR A 319 -52.82 22.38 -20.80
CA THR A 319 -53.41 22.78 -22.07
C THR A 319 -52.73 24.03 -22.62
N THR A 320 -51.83 23.86 -23.60
CA THR A 320 -51.05 24.98 -24.19
C THR A 320 -51.69 25.62 -25.42
N SER A 321 -52.33 24.81 -26.29
CA SER A 321 -52.81 25.27 -27.61
C SER A 321 -54.22 24.82 -27.97
N LYS A 322 -54.59 23.57 -27.66
CA LYS A 322 -55.92 22.99 -27.87
C LYS A 322 -56.47 22.37 -26.59
N LEU A 323 -57.74 22.63 -26.27
CA LEU A 323 -58.45 22.03 -25.14
C LEU A 323 -58.58 20.50 -25.29
N SER A 324 -58.34 19.79 -24.19
CA SER A 324 -58.59 18.35 -24.07
C SER A 324 -60.09 18.03 -24.04
N GLU A 325 -60.48 16.79 -24.31
CA GLU A 325 -61.88 16.34 -24.30
C GLU A 325 -62.59 16.73 -22.98
N ASN A 326 -61.93 16.48 -21.85
CA ASN A 326 -62.43 16.82 -20.51
C ASN A 326 -62.56 18.33 -20.29
N LEU A 327 -61.62 19.14 -20.79
CA LEU A 327 -61.69 20.60 -20.64
C LEU A 327 -62.64 21.27 -21.64
N LEU A 328 -62.92 20.66 -22.80
CA LEU A 328 -64.06 21.06 -23.65
C LEU A 328 -65.37 20.86 -22.88
N ILE A 329 -65.54 19.69 -22.25
CA ILE A 329 -66.70 19.33 -21.46
C ILE A 329 -66.86 20.21 -20.20
N ASP A 330 -65.78 20.48 -19.45
CA ASP A 330 -65.77 21.41 -18.31
C ASP A 330 -66.06 22.84 -18.75
N ARG A 331 -65.43 23.31 -19.85
CA ARG A 331 -65.62 24.66 -20.38
C ARG A 331 -67.08 24.87 -20.78
N ALA A 332 -67.69 23.87 -21.42
CA ALA A 332 -69.12 23.81 -21.73
C ALA A 332 -70.02 23.79 -20.47
N LYS A 333 -69.79 22.86 -19.52
CA LYS A 333 -70.56 22.72 -18.28
C LYS A 333 -70.50 24.00 -17.43
N SER A 334 -69.35 24.66 -17.34
CA SER A 334 -69.22 25.91 -16.58
C SER A 334 -69.79 27.15 -17.33
N ILE A 335 -70.01 27.12 -18.65
CA ILE A 335 -70.89 28.09 -19.33
C ILE A 335 -72.36 27.87 -18.91
N GLN A 336 -72.82 26.62 -18.95
CA GLN A 336 -74.17 26.24 -18.50
C GLN A 336 -74.41 26.64 -17.03
N ASN A 337 -73.42 26.42 -16.15
CA ASN A 337 -73.51 26.78 -14.72
C ASN A 337 -73.51 28.30 -14.49
N LEU A 338 -72.76 29.08 -15.27
CA LEU A 338 -72.82 30.55 -15.21
C LEU A 338 -74.18 31.09 -15.70
N ALA A 339 -74.75 30.49 -16.74
CA ALA A 339 -76.10 30.83 -17.19
C ALA A 339 -77.17 30.47 -16.14
N ALA A 340 -77.05 29.29 -15.49
CA ALA A 340 -77.97 28.83 -14.46
C ALA A 340 -77.89 29.64 -13.16
N THR A 341 -76.68 29.96 -12.68
CA THR A 341 -76.50 30.80 -11.48
C THR A 341 -76.98 32.24 -11.70
N CYS A 342 -76.88 32.76 -12.93
CA CYS A 342 -77.45 34.06 -13.30
C CYS A 342 -78.99 34.12 -13.17
N ALA A 343 -79.70 32.99 -13.29
CA ALA A 343 -81.17 32.96 -13.20
C ALA A 343 -81.70 33.31 -11.79
N HIS A 344 -80.89 33.16 -10.74
CA HIS A 344 -81.26 33.54 -9.37
C HIS A 344 -81.00 35.04 -9.07
N CYS A 345 -80.32 35.77 -9.95
CA CYS A 345 -79.85 37.15 -9.69
C CYS A 345 -80.91 38.24 -9.97
N ALA A 346 -82.19 37.88 -9.97
CA ALA A 346 -83.32 38.69 -10.45
C ALA A 346 -83.63 39.99 -9.68
N HIS A 347 -82.78 40.39 -8.72
CA HIS A 347 -82.88 41.64 -7.95
C HIS A 347 -81.55 42.41 -7.80
N CYS A 348 -80.43 41.94 -8.36
CA CYS A 348 -79.15 42.66 -8.23
C CYS A 348 -78.93 43.66 -9.37
N ALA A 349 -79.40 44.90 -9.20
CA ALA A 349 -79.17 46.01 -10.13
C ALA A 349 -77.69 46.39 -10.35
N HIS A 350 -76.76 45.80 -9.60
CA HIS A 350 -75.30 45.94 -9.79
C HIS A 350 -74.67 44.83 -10.65
N CYS A 351 -75.38 43.74 -10.97
CA CYS A 351 -74.78 42.57 -11.64
C CYS A 351 -74.82 42.62 -13.18
N ALA A 352 -74.39 43.74 -13.77
CA ALA A 352 -74.16 43.83 -15.22
C ALA A 352 -73.04 42.88 -15.72
N HIS A 353 -72.29 42.27 -14.79
CA HIS A 353 -71.09 41.48 -15.04
C HIS A 353 -71.36 39.99 -15.33
N CYS A 354 -72.29 39.32 -14.62
CA CYS A 354 -72.43 37.85 -14.73
C CYS A 354 -73.06 37.37 -16.04
N ALA A 355 -74.14 38.00 -16.51
CA ALA A 355 -74.74 37.66 -17.80
C ALA A 355 -73.76 37.87 -18.96
N HIS A 356 -72.97 38.96 -18.90
CA HIS A 356 -71.86 39.19 -19.83
C HIS A 356 -70.77 38.11 -19.71
N CYS A 357 -70.39 37.69 -18.51
CA CYS A 357 -69.37 36.65 -18.33
C CYS A 357 -69.81 35.29 -18.90
N ALA A 358 -71.09 34.91 -18.79
CA ALA A 358 -71.61 33.69 -19.43
C ALA A 358 -71.57 33.81 -20.96
N LEU A 359 -72.03 34.95 -21.50
CA LEU A 359 -72.13 35.19 -22.95
C LEU A 359 -70.76 35.36 -23.63
N ASP A 360 -69.85 36.16 -23.06
CA ASP A 360 -68.49 36.33 -23.57
C ASP A 360 -67.76 34.98 -23.61
N ARG A 361 -67.72 34.26 -22.48
CA ARG A 361 -67.11 32.93 -22.38
C ARG A 361 -67.71 31.93 -23.36
N CYS A 362 -69.02 31.99 -23.62
CA CYS A 362 -69.67 31.23 -24.68
C CYS A 362 -69.18 31.64 -26.08
N VAL A 363 -69.14 32.94 -26.39
CA VAL A 363 -68.64 33.47 -27.66
C VAL A 363 -67.18 33.09 -27.91
N GLN A 364 -66.30 33.19 -26.90
CA GLN A 364 -64.91 32.76 -27.03
C GLN A 364 -64.82 31.24 -27.24
N PHE A 365 -65.61 30.44 -26.52
CA PHE A 365 -65.63 28.98 -26.69
C PHE A 365 -66.14 28.54 -28.06
N VAL A 366 -67.18 29.19 -28.60
CA VAL A 366 -67.67 28.96 -29.97
C VAL A 366 -66.65 29.40 -31.03
N ARG A 367 -65.94 30.52 -30.82
CA ARG A 367 -64.83 30.93 -31.70
C ARG A 367 -63.69 29.91 -31.70
N TYR A 368 -63.34 29.38 -30.53
CA TYR A 368 -62.33 28.33 -30.38
C TYR A 368 -62.78 27.04 -31.10
N LEU A 369 -64.02 26.58 -30.87
CA LEU A 369 -64.59 25.41 -31.54
C LEU A 369 -64.58 25.59 -33.06
N ASN A 370 -65.16 26.68 -33.59
CA ASN A 370 -65.22 26.94 -35.03
C ASN A 370 -63.83 27.00 -35.71
N ARG A 371 -62.80 27.43 -34.98
CA ARG A 371 -61.41 27.43 -35.44
C ARG A 371 -60.84 26.01 -35.51
N GLU A 372 -60.94 25.26 -34.42
CA GLU A 372 -60.24 23.97 -34.26
C GLU A 372 -61.04 22.75 -34.78
N ILE A 373 -62.35 22.89 -35.06
CA ILE A 373 -63.22 21.86 -35.68
C ILE A 373 -62.66 21.34 -37.03
N THR A 374 -61.85 22.14 -37.73
CA THR A 374 -61.17 21.74 -38.97
C THR A 374 -59.99 20.77 -38.75
N ASN A 375 -59.57 20.57 -37.49
CA ASN A 375 -58.33 19.87 -37.11
C ASN A 375 -58.51 18.98 -35.87
N ILE A 376 -59.72 18.44 -35.67
CA ILE A 376 -60.05 17.47 -34.61
C ILE A 376 -60.93 16.39 -35.23
N GLU A 377 -60.47 15.13 -35.20
CA GLU A 377 -61.36 13.97 -35.31
C GLU A 377 -61.99 13.73 -33.93
N PRO A 378 -63.30 13.94 -33.74
CA PRO A 378 -63.87 13.87 -32.40
C PRO A 378 -64.13 12.42 -31.99
N ASN A 379 -63.81 12.08 -30.74
CA ASN A 379 -64.30 10.86 -30.13
C ASN A 379 -65.85 10.88 -30.10
N HIS A 380 -66.48 9.78 -30.52
CA HIS A 380 -67.95 9.67 -30.53
C HIS A 380 -68.55 9.84 -29.11
N GLN A 381 -67.78 9.50 -28.06
CA GLN A 381 -68.18 9.77 -26.67
C GLN A 381 -68.15 11.27 -26.34
N LEU A 382 -67.07 12.00 -26.69
CA LEU A 382 -66.96 13.44 -26.51
C LEU A 382 -68.11 14.19 -27.22
N LEU A 383 -68.43 13.80 -28.46
CA LEU A 383 -69.56 14.40 -29.17
C LEU A 383 -70.90 14.13 -28.49
N SER A 384 -71.09 12.95 -27.91
CA SER A 384 -72.30 12.63 -27.14
C SER A 384 -72.43 13.52 -25.90
N GLU A 385 -71.36 13.66 -25.12
CA GLU A 385 -71.35 14.53 -23.93
C GLU A 385 -71.52 16.01 -24.31
N LEU A 386 -70.80 16.54 -25.30
CA LEU A 386 -70.96 17.93 -25.75
C LEU A 386 -72.37 18.21 -26.31
N LYS A 387 -73.00 17.25 -27.01
CA LYS A 387 -74.40 17.36 -27.46
C LYS A 387 -75.40 17.38 -26.29
N SER A 388 -75.05 16.82 -25.13
CA SER A 388 -75.91 16.82 -23.93
C SER A 388 -75.86 18.11 -23.10
N ILE A 389 -74.81 18.92 -23.27
CA ILE A 389 -74.54 20.11 -22.44
C ILE A 389 -75.11 21.36 -23.12
N GLN A 390 -75.95 22.11 -22.41
CA GLN A 390 -76.56 23.36 -22.94
C GLN A 390 -75.60 24.55 -22.82
N PHE A 391 -74.46 24.48 -23.51
CA PHE A 391 -73.45 25.55 -23.54
C PHE A 391 -73.58 26.50 -24.73
N LEU A 392 -74.10 26.01 -25.87
CA LEU A 392 -74.41 26.83 -27.03
C LEU A 392 -75.70 27.63 -26.76
N PRO A 393 -75.81 28.87 -27.26
CA PRO A 393 -77.03 29.67 -27.15
C PRO A 393 -78.05 29.24 -28.22
N VAL A 394 -78.33 27.93 -28.29
CA VAL A 394 -79.30 27.37 -29.22
C VAL A 394 -80.67 27.82 -28.75
N LYS A 395 -81.26 28.79 -29.44
CA LYS A 395 -82.70 29.05 -29.32
C LYS A 395 -83.41 27.74 -29.69
N SER A 396 -84.05 27.11 -28.71
CA SER A 396 -84.75 25.83 -28.87
C SER A 396 -85.63 25.87 -30.11
N LYS A 397 -85.58 24.81 -30.94
CA LYS A 397 -86.42 24.68 -32.15
C LYS A 397 -87.86 25.02 -31.75
N SER A 398 -88.43 26.10 -32.30
CA SER A 398 -89.78 26.54 -31.93
C SER A 398 -90.76 25.40 -32.17
N LYS A 399 -91.87 25.38 -31.43
CA LYS A 399 -92.99 24.46 -31.70
C LYS A 399 -93.59 24.65 -33.11
N GLU A 400 -93.19 25.71 -33.81
CA GLU A 400 -93.63 26.15 -35.14
C GLU A 400 -92.59 25.85 -36.26
N TRP A 401 -91.68 24.87 -36.10
CA TRP A 401 -90.54 24.67 -37.04
C TRP A 401 -90.27 23.20 -37.44
N GLU A 402 -89.91 22.94 -38.71
CA GLU A 402 -90.17 21.61 -39.34
C GLU A 402 -88.99 20.85 -40.06
N TRP A 403 -87.71 21.33 -40.11
CA TRP A 403 -86.61 20.82 -41.04
C TRP A 403 -85.30 20.17 -40.33
N SER A 404 -84.16 19.74 -41.00
CA SER A 404 -83.10 18.61 -40.66
C SER A 404 -81.48 18.81 -40.66
N TRP A 405 -80.51 17.79 -40.45
CA TRP A 405 -78.95 17.86 -40.20
C TRP A 405 -77.93 16.55 -40.27
N GLY A 406 -76.51 16.56 -40.22
CA GLY A 406 -75.47 15.37 -40.07
C GLY A 406 -73.82 15.51 -40.14
N GLY A 407 -72.88 14.47 -39.88
CA GLY A 407 -71.30 14.41 -40.08
C GLY A 407 -70.25 13.33 -39.38
N ASP A 408 -68.85 13.14 -39.68
CA ASP A 408 -67.53 12.63 -38.88
C ASP A 408 -66.22 11.67 -39.43
N SER A 409 -64.87 11.67 -38.91
CA SER A 409 -63.60 10.64 -38.79
C SER A 409 -62.11 10.47 -39.58
N ILE A 410 -60.88 9.93 -39.06
CA ILE A 410 -59.41 9.46 -39.67
C ILE A 410 -58.01 8.81 -38.88
N THR A 411 -56.66 9.30 -38.84
CA THR A 411 -55.19 9.00 -38.19
C THR A 411 -53.91 7.92 -38.51
N LYS A 412 -52.53 8.04 -38.07
CA LYS A 412 -51.31 7.03 -37.61
C LYS A 412 -49.65 6.99 -38.06
N SER A 413 -48.49 6.56 -37.29
CA SER A 413 -47.01 5.89 -37.60
C SER A 413 -45.44 6.27 -37.02
N ILE A 414 -44.24 5.44 -37.04
CA ILE A 414 -42.59 5.64 -37.07
C ILE A 414 -41.33 4.89 -36.17
N GLU A 415 -39.90 4.90 -36.42
CA GLU A 415 -38.61 3.99 -35.96
C GLU A 415 -36.98 4.43 -35.62
N SER A 416 -35.79 3.60 -35.52
CA SER A 416 -34.24 3.81 -34.99
C SER A 416 -32.87 2.93 -35.48
N SER A 417 -31.47 2.71 -35.12
CA SER A 417 -30.18 2.92 -34.15
C SER A 417 -28.56 2.46 -34.54
N GLY A 418 -27.36 2.38 -33.71
CA GLY A 418 -25.80 1.99 -34.04
C GLY A 418 -24.43 1.86 -33.02
N ILE A 419 -23.06 1.49 -33.34
CA ILE A 419 -21.73 1.14 -32.44
C ILE A 419 -20.07 1.05 -32.90
N GLN A 420 -18.86 1.00 -32.08
CA GLN A 420 -17.29 0.65 -32.39
C GLN A 420 -15.95 0.45 -31.33
N TYR A 421 -14.52 0.42 -31.61
CA TYR A 421 -13.20 -0.13 -30.81
C TYR A 421 -11.57 0.42 -30.83
N LYS A 422 -10.38 -0.21 -30.27
CA LYS A 422 -8.84 0.29 -29.95
C LYS A 422 -7.42 -0.63 -29.68
N CYS A 423 -6.04 -0.19 -29.55
CA CYS A 423 -4.64 -0.96 -29.22
C CYS A 423 -3.15 -0.32 -28.64
N SER A 424 -1.84 -0.94 -28.58
CA SER A 424 -0.46 -0.63 -27.75
C SER A 424 1.17 -1.04 -28.10
N ASN A 425 2.38 -0.74 -27.36
CA ASN A 425 3.97 -1.04 -27.63
C ASN A 425 5.28 -1.02 -26.51
N GLU A 426 6.71 -0.98 -26.78
CA GLU A 426 8.08 -1.28 -25.94
C GLU A 426 9.56 -0.49 -26.15
N ASN A 427 10.98 -0.65 -25.81
CA ASN A 427 12.19 -1.35 -24.98
C ASN A 427 13.78 -0.77 -25.20
N HIS A 428 15.16 -0.97 -24.75
CA HIS A 428 16.28 -1.49 -23.71
C HIS A 428 17.96 -1.23 -23.95
N LYS A 429 19.09 -1.28 -23.01
CA LYS A 429 20.72 -1.32 -23.20
C LYS A 429 21.94 -1.32 -22.00
N LYS A 430 23.38 -1.38 -22.17
CA LYS A 430 24.65 -1.57 -21.15
C LYS A 430 26.30 -1.27 -21.46
N SER A 431 27.41 -1.26 -20.53
CA SER A 431 29.03 -1.14 -20.71
C SER A 431 30.19 -1.65 -19.61
N ILE A 432 31.59 -1.37 -19.63
CA ILE A 432 32.85 -2.06 -18.95
C ILE A 432 34.14 -1.21 -18.36
N SER A 433 35.28 -1.78 -17.78
CA SER A 433 36.40 -1.22 -16.87
C SER A 433 37.96 -1.66 -16.92
N VAL A 434 38.85 -1.14 -16.00
CA VAL A 434 40.22 -1.51 -15.38
C VAL A 434 41.49 -1.96 -16.20
N GLN A 435 42.74 -1.47 -15.89
CA GLN A 435 43.99 -1.92 -16.61
C GLN A 435 45.48 -1.79 -16.07
N SER A 436 45.88 -1.07 -15.01
CA SER A 436 47.26 -0.48 -14.96
C SER A 436 48.51 -1.29 -14.47
N ILE A 437 48.42 -2.15 -13.44
CA ILE A 437 49.59 -2.60 -12.64
C ILE A 437 50.57 -3.53 -13.38
N THR A 438 50.06 -4.41 -14.24
CA THR A 438 50.82 -5.49 -14.90
C THR A 438 52.01 -5.01 -15.76
N SER A 439 51.98 -3.73 -16.16
CA SER A 439 52.85 -3.12 -17.16
C SER A 439 54.35 -3.14 -16.80
N THR A 440 54.70 -2.85 -15.55
CA THR A 440 56.09 -2.59 -15.13
C THR A 440 56.95 -3.85 -15.16
N VAL A 441 56.38 -5.00 -14.78
CA VAL A 441 57.15 -6.24 -14.58
C VAL A 441 57.62 -6.83 -15.91
N PHE A 442 56.77 -6.76 -16.95
CA PHE A 442 57.12 -7.29 -18.28
C PHE A 442 58.27 -6.55 -18.96
N ALA A 443 58.60 -5.33 -18.54
CA ALA A 443 59.77 -4.61 -19.04
C ALA A 443 61.09 -5.32 -18.66
N ILE A 444 61.16 -5.92 -17.46
CA ILE A 444 62.36 -6.58 -16.94
C ILE A 444 62.64 -7.89 -17.70
N TYR A 445 61.62 -8.73 -17.88
CA TYR A 445 61.78 -10.00 -18.59
C TYR A 445 62.18 -9.82 -20.07
N LYS A 446 61.71 -8.74 -20.72
CA LYS A 446 62.09 -8.40 -22.10
C LYS A 446 63.60 -8.20 -22.25
N PHE A 447 64.24 -7.49 -21.32
CA PHE A 447 65.69 -7.22 -21.35
C PHE A 447 66.53 -8.50 -21.26
N LEU A 448 66.18 -9.41 -20.35
CA LEU A 448 66.88 -10.69 -20.18
C LEU A 448 66.75 -11.57 -21.43
N ASN A 449 65.55 -11.64 -22.00
CA ASN A 449 65.27 -12.38 -23.25
C ASN A 449 66.11 -11.88 -24.43
N GLU A 450 66.16 -10.56 -24.64
CA GLU A 450 66.94 -9.97 -25.73
C GLU A 450 68.44 -10.21 -25.57
N THR A 451 68.95 -10.21 -24.33
CA THR A 451 70.37 -10.43 -24.03
C THR A 451 70.80 -11.86 -24.39
N PHE A 452 70.05 -12.87 -23.94
CA PHE A 452 70.32 -14.27 -24.29
C PHE A 452 70.22 -14.53 -25.80
N THR A 453 69.18 -14.01 -26.45
CA THR A 453 68.95 -14.21 -27.88
C THR A 453 70.10 -13.65 -28.73
N LYS A 454 70.74 -12.54 -28.30
CA LYS A 454 71.91 -11.96 -28.97
C LYS A 454 73.19 -12.78 -28.76
N GLN A 455 73.38 -13.41 -27.59
CA GLN A 455 74.60 -14.14 -27.26
C GLN A 455 74.62 -15.62 -27.72
N MET A 456 73.46 -16.21 -28.05
CA MET A 456 73.34 -17.53 -28.70
C MET A 456 74.02 -17.63 -30.09
N HIS A 457 74.51 -16.52 -30.65
CA HIS A 457 75.29 -16.48 -31.90
C HIS A 457 76.76 -16.06 -31.69
N SER A 458 77.26 -16.15 -30.45
CA SER A 458 78.67 -15.91 -30.11
C SER A 458 79.43 -17.22 -29.82
N ASP A 459 80.75 -17.10 -29.59
CA ASP A 459 81.70 -18.20 -29.35
C ASP A 459 81.21 -19.26 -28.34
N GLU A 460 81.55 -20.54 -28.54
CA GLU A 460 81.10 -21.66 -27.70
C GLU A 460 81.40 -21.43 -26.21
N LYS A 461 82.55 -20.82 -25.91
CA LYS A 461 82.98 -20.49 -24.55
C LYS A 461 82.08 -19.45 -23.88
N ALA A 462 81.50 -18.53 -24.65
CA ALA A 462 80.50 -17.59 -24.14
C ALA A 462 79.16 -18.30 -23.88
N GLN A 463 78.74 -19.20 -24.77
CA GLN A 463 77.51 -19.98 -24.60
C GLN A 463 77.57 -20.87 -23.35
N GLN A 464 78.67 -21.59 -23.13
CA GLN A 464 78.85 -22.43 -21.94
C GLN A 464 78.83 -21.63 -20.63
N ASN A 465 79.50 -20.47 -20.58
CA ASN A 465 79.47 -19.57 -19.42
C ASN A 465 78.04 -19.08 -19.11
N LEU A 466 77.25 -18.80 -20.15
CA LEU A 466 75.87 -18.31 -20.00
C LEU A 466 74.94 -19.42 -19.46
N ILE A 467 75.10 -20.66 -19.94
CA ILE A 467 74.38 -21.84 -19.45
C ILE A 467 74.74 -22.12 -17.98
N GLN A 468 76.04 -22.18 -17.64
CA GLN A 468 76.52 -22.34 -16.25
C GLN A 468 76.11 -21.21 -15.29
N THR A 469 75.71 -20.05 -15.84
CA THR A 469 75.12 -18.95 -15.07
C THR A 469 73.63 -19.15 -14.87
N ALA A 470 72.93 -19.68 -15.88
CA ALA A 470 71.49 -20.01 -15.83
C ALA A 470 71.18 -21.14 -14.85
N ASP A 471 72.03 -22.17 -14.79
CA ASP A 471 71.90 -23.32 -13.89
C ASP A 471 71.75 -22.90 -12.41
N ARG A 472 72.31 -21.74 -12.05
CA ARG A 472 72.21 -21.14 -10.70
C ARG A 472 70.83 -20.58 -10.37
N PHE A 473 70.00 -20.28 -11.37
CA PHE A 473 68.67 -19.68 -11.21
C PHE A 473 67.52 -20.69 -11.39
N LEU A 474 67.78 -21.90 -11.89
CA LEU A 474 66.74 -22.92 -12.14
C LEU A 474 65.94 -23.30 -10.88
N ASN A 475 66.56 -23.16 -9.71
CA ASN A 475 65.99 -23.46 -8.40
C ASN A 475 65.59 -22.20 -7.60
N GLU A 476 65.57 -21.01 -8.21
CA GLU A 476 65.30 -19.73 -7.53
C GLU A 476 64.01 -19.04 -8.01
N ASN A 477 63.33 -18.30 -7.13
CA ASN A 477 62.04 -17.66 -7.42
C ASN A 477 62.20 -16.39 -8.27
N VAL A 478 62.16 -16.51 -9.61
CA VAL A 478 62.47 -15.40 -10.55
C VAL A 478 61.34 -15.01 -11.52
N LEU A 479 60.27 -15.80 -11.65
CA LEU A 479 59.18 -15.56 -12.62
C LEU A 479 57.90 -15.10 -11.94
N LEU A 480 57.41 -13.90 -12.25
CA LEU A 480 56.16 -13.37 -11.70
C LEU A 480 54.95 -13.88 -12.50
N LEU A 481 54.15 -14.74 -11.88
CA LEU A 481 52.90 -15.26 -12.41
C LEU A 481 51.80 -15.02 -11.37
N ASN A 482 50.64 -14.53 -11.81
CA ASN A 482 49.48 -14.23 -10.95
C ASN A 482 49.83 -13.36 -9.72
N GLY A 483 50.81 -12.45 -9.85
CA GLY A 483 51.28 -11.58 -8.76
C GLY A 483 52.31 -12.19 -7.79
N THR A 484 52.76 -13.42 -8.02
CA THR A 484 53.71 -14.16 -7.15
C THR A 484 54.97 -14.59 -7.94
N PHE A 485 56.16 -14.56 -7.32
CA PHE A 485 57.42 -15.00 -7.94
C PHE A 485 57.70 -16.50 -7.70
N VAL A 486 58.10 -17.23 -8.75
CA VAL A 486 58.15 -18.71 -8.77
C VAL A 486 59.42 -19.26 -9.45
N LYS A 487 59.77 -20.53 -9.21
CA LYS A 487 60.98 -21.18 -9.78
C LYS A 487 60.77 -21.66 -11.23
N PRO A 488 61.80 -21.59 -12.10
CA PRO A 488 61.75 -22.15 -13.45
C PRO A 488 61.32 -23.62 -13.52
N CYS A 489 61.82 -24.48 -12.63
CA CYS A 489 61.46 -25.90 -12.59
C CYS A 489 59.98 -26.18 -12.23
N GLN A 490 59.30 -25.21 -11.62
CA GLN A 490 57.86 -25.21 -11.35
C GLN A 490 57.07 -24.59 -12.52
N VAL A 491 57.68 -24.05 -13.57
CA VAL A 491 56.96 -23.44 -14.69
C VAL A 491 56.90 -24.41 -15.87
N VAL A 492 55.77 -24.41 -16.58
CA VAL A 492 55.56 -25.18 -17.81
C VAL A 492 54.92 -24.27 -18.86
N ILE A 493 55.43 -24.31 -20.10
CA ILE A 493 54.96 -23.40 -21.15
C ILE A 493 53.53 -23.76 -21.58
N HIS A 494 53.22 -25.05 -21.76
CA HIS A 494 51.87 -25.57 -21.99
C HIS A 494 51.54 -26.69 -20.98
N ILE A 495 50.79 -26.34 -19.95
CA ILE A 495 50.17 -27.28 -19.00
C ILE A 495 48.64 -27.24 -19.17
N PRO A 496 47.89 -28.36 -19.06
CA PRO A 496 46.43 -28.38 -19.21
C PRO A 496 45.68 -27.56 -18.15
N GLU A 497 46.05 -27.71 -16.87
CA GLU A 497 45.53 -26.92 -15.75
C GLU A 497 46.70 -26.32 -14.98
N ASP A 498 46.51 -25.12 -14.43
CA ASP A 498 47.50 -24.46 -13.57
C ASP A 498 47.52 -25.15 -12.20
N CYS A 499 48.61 -25.85 -11.89
CA CYS A 499 48.83 -26.57 -10.64
C CYS A 499 49.67 -25.74 -9.66
N SER A 500 49.57 -24.41 -9.67
CA SER A 500 50.18 -23.53 -8.66
C SER A 500 49.92 -24.03 -7.22
N PRO A 501 50.95 -24.14 -6.34
CA PRO A 501 52.36 -23.80 -6.55
C PRO A 501 53.25 -24.93 -7.10
N ASP A 502 52.76 -26.14 -7.31
CA ASP A 502 53.58 -27.28 -7.77
C ASP A 502 54.01 -27.11 -9.24
N PHE A 503 53.07 -26.81 -10.16
CA PHE A 503 53.38 -26.44 -11.55
C PHE A 503 52.53 -25.26 -12.06
N TYR A 504 53.17 -24.10 -12.24
CA TYR A 504 52.61 -22.87 -12.79
C TYR A 504 52.55 -22.91 -14.33
N GLY A 505 51.40 -22.55 -14.91
CA GLY A 505 51.21 -22.50 -16.36
C GLY A 505 51.41 -21.12 -16.99
N LEU A 506 52.24 -21.01 -18.03
CA LEU A 506 52.40 -19.74 -18.80
C LEU A 506 51.21 -19.38 -19.70
N ASN A 507 50.09 -20.10 -19.62
CA ASN A 507 48.94 -19.94 -20.51
C ASN A 507 48.25 -18.56 -20.43
N VAL A 508 48.38 -17.86 -19.30
CA VAL A 508 47.77 -16.53 -19.07
C VAL A 508 48.79 -15.38 -19.26
N ALA A 509 50.09 -15.69 -19.25
CA ALA A 509 51.17 -14.70 -19.30
C ALA A 509 51.71 -14.50 -20.74
N SER A 510 50.85 -14.03 -21.65
CA SER A 510 51.12 -13.92 -23.10
C SER A 510 52.47 -13.27 -23.46
N ASN A 511 52.83 -12.19 -22.78
CA ASN A 511 54.09 -11.46 -23.00
C ASN A 511 55.33 -12.28 -22.59
N LEU A 512 55.26 -13.06 -21.51
CA LEU A 512 56.35 -13.97 -21.07
C LEU A 512 56.47 -15.16 -22.02
N LYS A 513 55.34 -15.70 -22.50
CA LYS A 513 55.30 -16.84 -23.44
C LYS A 513 55.94 -16.52 -24.81
N GLN A 514 56.06 -15.25 -25.19
CA GLN A 514 56.79 -14.80 -26.38
C GLN A 514 58.31 -14.74 -26.18
N MET A 515 58.80 -14.74 -24.94
CA MET A 515 60.22 -14.56 -24.59
C MET A 515 61.01 -15.87 -24.68
N LYS A 516 60.98 -16.51 -25.87
CA LYS A 516 61.57 -17.84 -26.13
C LYS A 516 63.05 -17.97 -25.73
N GLY A 517 63.81 -16.88 -25.79
CA GLY A 517 65.19 -16.85 -25.30
C GLY A 517 65.28 -17.04 -23.80
N LEU A 518 64.50 -16.26 -23.03
CA LEU A 518 64.43 -16.39 -21.57
C LEU A 518 63.88 -17.75 -21.13
N LEU A 519 62.87 -18.29 -21.82
CA LEU A 519 62.30 -19.61 -21.51
C LEU A 519 63.33 -20.74 -21.73
N LYS A 520 64.07 -20.70 -22.86
CA LYS A 520 65.12 -21.68 -23.15
C LYS A 520 66.33 -21.55 -22.23
N LEU A 521 66.72 -20.32 -21.87
CA LEU A 521 67.77 -20.05 -20.87
C LEU A 521 67.44 -20.70 -19.53
N LEU A 522 66.20 -20.56 -19.07
CA LEU A 522 65.71 -21.06 -17.79
C LEU A 522 65.23 -22.53 -17.85
N GLN A 523 65.54 -23.26 -18.93
CA GLN A 523 65.22 -24.69 -19.12
C GLN A 523 63.74 -25.04 -18.85
N ILE A 524 62.83 -24.14 -19.23
CA ILE A 524 61.38 -24.30 -18.98
C ILE A 524 60.78 -25.17 -20.09
N ASP A 525 60.23 -26.33 -19.73
CA ASP A 525 59.70 -27.28 -20.70
C ASP A 525 58.45 -26.81 -21.44
N ASP A 526 58.38 -27.13 -22.74
CA ASP A 526 57.21 -26.90 -23.57
C ASP A 526 55.94 -27.58 -23.01
N ARG A 527 56.08 -28.77 -22.41
CA ARG A 527 55.01 -29.54 -21.75
C ARG A 527 55.53 -30.28 -20.52
N CYS A 528 54.66 -30.60 -19.56
CA CYS A 528 55.02 -31.47 -18.43
C CYS A 528 54.99 -32.94 -18.88
N SER A 529 56.02 -33.72 -18.54
CA SER A 529 56.04 -35.18 -18.77
C SER A 529 55.26 -35.92 -17.68
N ALA A 530 54.69 -37.08 -18.01
CA ALA A 530 53.93 -37.88 -17.04
C ALA A 530 54.79 -38.26 -15.81
N GLU A 531 56.07 -38.56 -16.01
CA GLU A 531 57.05 -38.89 -14.97
C GLU A 531 57.22 -37.77 -13.92
N ARG A 532 57.29 -36.49 -14.34
CA ARG A 532 57.39 -35.36 -13.40
C ARG A 532 56.15 -35.21 -12.53
N VAL A 533 54.97 -35.47 -13.09
CA VAL A 533 53.71 -35.40 -12.34
C VAL A 533 53.59 -36.58 -11.38
N LEU A 534 53.96 -37.80 -11.81
CA LEU A 534 54.02 -38.98 -10.94
C LEU A 534 55.00 -38.79 -9.78
N SER A 535 56.20 -38.23 -10.04
CA SER A 535 57.18 -37.91 -9.00
C SER A 535 56.60 -36.95 -7.95
N GLN A 536 55.89 -35.90 -8.38
CA GLN A 536 55.22 -34.99 -7.44
C GLN A 536 54.10 -35.68 -6.64
N LEU A 537 53.27 -36.51 -7.29
CA LEU A 537 52.20 -37.26 -6.63
C LEU A 537 52.74 -38.28 -5.60
N GLU A 538 53.89 -38.90 -5.88
CA GLU A 538 54.60 -39.79 -4.95
C GLU A 538 55.23 -39.02 -3.76
N MET A 539 55.68 -37.77 -3.96
CA MET A 539 56.08 -36.89 -2.86
C MET A 539 54.92 -36.58 -1.92
N TYR A 540 53.70 -36.35 -2.43
CA TYR A 540 52.51 -36.20 -1.60
C TYR A 540 52.17 -37.50 -0.85
N LYS A 541 52.16 -38.66 -1.53
CA LYS A 541 51.98 -39.98 -0.89
C LYS A 541 52.99 -40.22 0.24
N THR A 542 54.25 -39.83 0.04
CA THR A 542 55.31 -39.88 1.06
C THR A 542 55.08 -38.88 2.21
N LYS A 543 54.60 -37.67 1.92
CA LYS A 543 54.34 -36.59 2.89
C LYS A 543 53.18 -36.90 3.83
N TYR A 544 52.09 -37.48 3.31
CA TYR A 544 50.86 -37.73 4.08
C TYR A 544 50.72 -39.19 4.53
N GLY A 545 50.99 -40.16 3.67
CA GLY A 545 50.60 -41.56 3.92
C GLY A 545 49.10 -41.64 4.21
N SER A 546 48.73 -42.25 5.34
CA SER A 546 47.33 -42.37 5.80
C SER A 546 46.82 -41.15 6.58
N LYS A 547 47.40 -39.95 6.39
CA LYS A 547 46.94 -38.70 7.01
C LYS A 547 46.03 -37.91 6.08
N GLU A 548 45.08 -37.19 6.67
CA GLU A 548 44.21 -36.22 6.01
C GLU A 548 45.00 -35.02 5.45
N MET A 549 44.74 -34.68 4.19
CA MET A 549 45.21 -33.49 3.48
C MET A 549 44.24 -32.32 3.69
N LYS A 550 44.72 -31.07 3.66
CA LYS A 550 43.84 -29.90 3.70
C LYS A 550 43.09 -29.74 2.37
N GLU A 551 41.90 -29.13 2.42
CA GLU A 551 41.00 -28.94 1.29
C GLU A 551 41.70 -28.34 0.03
N ASP A 552 42.52 -27.30 0.20
CA ASP A 552 43.24 -26.69 -0.92
C ASP A 552 44.42 -27.53 -1.44
N GLU A 553 44.99 -28.39 -0.59
CA GLU A 553 46.01 -29.38 -0.95
C GLU A 553 45.36 -30.54 -1.75
N VAL A 554 44.12 -30.92 -1.42
CA VAL A 554 43.31 -31.87 -2.21
C VAL A 554 42.94 -31.27 -3.58
N LYS A 555 42.46 -30.01 -3.62
CA LYS A 555 42.18 -29.29 -4.88
C LYS A 555 43.42 -29.14 -5.77
N LEU A 556 44.61 -29.10 -5.19
CA LEU A 556 45.89 -29.11 -5.91
C LEU A 556 46.23 -30.51 -6.45
N TYR A 557 46.09 -31.54 -5.62
CA TYR A 557 46.28 -32.94 -6.03
C TYR A 557 45.39 -33.33 -7.23
N VAL A 558 44.12 -32.93 -7.21
CA VAL A 558 43.18 -33.19 -8.32
C VAL A 558 43.58 -32.48 -9.62
N ARG A 559 44.17 -31.28 -9.55
CA ARG A 559 44.73 -30.59 -10.74
C ARG A 559 45.94 -31.37 -11.29
N LEU A 560 46.84 -31.83 -10.42
CA LEU A 560 47.98 -32.68 -10.83
C LEU A 560 47.51 -33.97 -11.53
N LEU A 561 46.50 -34.67 -11.00
CA LEU A 561 45.93 -35.88 -11.61
C LEU A 561 45.43 -35.65 -13.05
N LYS A 562 44.77 -34.52 -13.33
CA LYS A 562 44.30 -34.20 -14.69
C LYS A 562 45.44 -33.84 -15.64
N VAL A 563 46.50 -33.19 -15.14
CA VAL A 563 47.72 -32.95 -15.90
C VAL A 563 48.40 -34.28 -16.24
N LEU A 564 48.52 -35.21 -15.28
CA LEU A 564 49.03 -36.56 -15.51
C LEU A 564 48.26 -37.29 -16.63
N VAL A 565 46.93 -37.36 -16.54
CA VAL A 565 46.07 -37.99 -17.57
C VAL A 565 46.26 -37.37 -18.96
N SER A 566 46.63 -36.09 -19.04
CA SER A 566 46.89 -35.39 -20.30
C SER A 566 48.32 -35.64 -20.81
N SER A 567 49.31 -35.64 -19.93
CA SER A 567 50.71 -35.94 -20.26
C SER A 567 50.86 -37.39 -20.72
N MET A 568 50.22 -38.36 -20.05
CA MET A 568 50.20 -39.76 -20.47
C MET A 568 49.72 -39.94 -21.92
N LYS A 569 48.69 -39.19 -22.35
CA LYS A 569 48.17 -39.23 -23.73
C LYS A 569 49.15 -38.66 -24.75
N LEU A 570 50.04 -37.75 -24.36
CA LEU A 570 51.07 -37.16 -25.22
C LEU A 570 52.35 -38.01 -25.24
N ASP A 571 52.66 -38.65 -24.13
CA ASP A 571 53.82 -39.53 -23.95
C ASP A 571 53.49 -41.01 -24.31
N ASN A 572 52.27 -41.26 -24.83
CA ASN A 572 51.71 -42.57 -25.24
C ASN A 572 51.73 -43.68 -24.16
N LEU A 573 51.56 -43.29 -22.90
CA LEU A 573 51.47 -44.21 -21.76
C LEU A 573 50.06 -44.77 -21.60
N ASN A 574 49.97 -46.04 -21.20
CA ASN A 574 48.72 -46.75 -20.97
C ASN A 574 48.29 -46.73 -19.49
N ALA A 575 47.12 -47.30 -19.18
CA ALA A 575 46.59 -47.36 -17.81
C ALA A 575 47.48 -48.18 -16.84
N ASP A 576 48.32 -49.09 -17.34
CA ASP A 576 49.23 -49.88 -16.50
C ASP A 576 50.28 -49.00 -15.82
N SER A 577 50.63 -47.87 -16.44
CA SER A 577 51.58 -46.88 -15.91
C SER A 577 51.08 -46.11 -14.67
N VAL A 578 49.86 -46.37 -14.20
CA VAL A 578 49.24 -45.73 -13.02
C VAL A 578 48.51 -46.70 -12.07
N GLN A 579 48.77 -48.02 -12.14
CA GLN A 579 48.11 -48.99 -11.25
C GLN A 579 48.45 -48.78 -9.75
N ASP A 580 49.66 -48.28 -9.46
CA ASP A 580 50.15 -47.95 -8.11
C ASP A 580 49.83 -46.52 -7.65
N LEU A 581 49.02 -45.78 -8.43
CA LEU A 581 48.63 -44.40 -8.13
C LEU A 581 47.68 -44.36 -6.93
N PHE A 582 47.88 -43.36 -6.06
CA PHE A 582 46.98 -43.07 -4.95
C PHE A 582 46.13 -41.85 -5.29
N ILE A 583 44.90 -41.79 -4.78
CA ILE A 583 44.00 -40.65 -4.90
C ILE A 583 43.31 -40.37 -3.54
N PRO A 584 42.97 -39.10 -3.24
CA PRO A 584 42.33 -38.75 -1.98
C PRO A 584 40.85 -39.17 -1.95
N ASP A 585 40.37 -39.63 -0.79
CA ASP A 585 38.94 -39.80 -0.52
C ASP A 585 38.24 -38.47 -0.15
N THR A 586 36.95 -38.54 0.19
CA THR A 586 36.14 -37.40 0.66
C THR A 586 36.58 -36.81 2.01
N LYS A 587 37.61 -37.37 2.65
CA LYS A 587 38.28 -36.86 3.85
C LYS A 587 39.75 -36.51 3.58
N GLY A 588 40.15 -36.37 2.31
CA GLY A 588 41.51 -36.02 1.93
C GLY A 588 42.57 -37.05 2.29
N ILE A 589 42.21 -38.30 2.59
CA ILE A 589 43.16 -39.38 2.88
C ILE A 589 43.52 -40.09 1.58
N LEU A 590 44.81 -40.28 1.32
CA LEU A 590 45.29 -40.95 0.10
C LEU A 590 45.12 -42.48 0.19
N HIS A 591 44.36 -43.06 -0.74
CA HIS A 591 44.19 -44.51 -0.91
C HIS A 591 44.64 -44.96 -2.30
N PRO A 592 45.02 -46.23 -2.51
CA PRO A 592 45.23 -46.78 -3.84
C PRO A 592 44.01 -46.57 -4.73
N ILE A 593 44.19 -46.21 -6.00
CA ILE A 593 43.11 -45.94 -6.96
C ILE A 593 42.10 -47.09 -7.10
N GLN A 594 42.54 -48.32 -6.82
CA GLN A 594 41.74 -49.56 -6.86
C GLN A 594 40.73 -49.67 -5.70
N ASN A 595 40.88 -48.88 -4.63
CA ASN A 595 40.09 -48.96 -3.40
C ASN A 595 39.02 -47.86 -3.28
N VAL A 596 38.88 -46.99 -4.27
CA VAL A 596 38.02 -45.79 -4.20
C VAL A 596 36.81 -45.95 -5.12
N CYS A 597 35.61 -45.72 -4.57
CA CYS A 597 34.37 -45.65 -5.35
C CYS A 597 34.19 -44.22 -5.87
N LEU A 598 33.92 -44.06 -7.17
CA LEU A 598 33.59 -42.77 -7.76
C LEU A 598 32.09 -42.49 -7.56
N ASP A 599 31.78 -41.44 -6.80
CA ASP A 599 30.49 -40.77 -6.90
C ASP A 599 30.53 -39.89 -8.16
N GLU A 600 29.64 -40.14 -9.13
CA GLU A 600 29.59 -39.39 -10.39
C GLU A 600 28.79 -38.07 -10.26
N SER A 601 28.28 -37.75 -9.07
CA SER A 601 27.64 -36.47 -8.79
C SER A 601 28.65 -35.36 -8.46
N THR A 602 28.22 -34.11 -8.60
CA THR A 602 28.99 -32.91 -8.22
C THR A 602 28.05 -31.88 -7.59
N ASP A 603 28.57 -31.05 -6.69
CA ASP A 603 27.77 -30.01 -6.02
C ASP A 603 27.21 -29.01 -7.03
N PHE A 604 25.91 -29.13 -7.31
CA PHE A 604 25.18 -28.25 -8.23
C PHE A 604 24.00 -27.60 -7.51
N GLY A 605 24.11 -26.29 -7.26
CA GLY A 605 23.09 -25.51 -6.56
C GLY A 605 23.38 -24.01 -6.60
N GLN A 606 22.44 -23.22 -6.10
CA GLN A 606 22.58 -21.76 -5.99
C GLN A 606 23.04 -21.40 -4.57
N HIS A 607 23.99 -20.47 -4.46
CA HIS A 607 24.47 -19.90 -3.20
C HIS A 607 24.41 -18.36 -3.23
N GLU A 608 24.30 -17.73 -2.07
CA GLU A 608 24.32 -16.27 -1.92
C GLU A 608 25.37 -15.85 -0.87
N GLU A 609 26.31 -15.00 -1.26
CA GLU A 609 27.37 -14.51 -0.39
C GLU A 609 26.82 -13.55 0.69
N LEU A 610 27.20 -13.75 1.96
CA LEU A 610 26.71 -12.98 3.10
C LEU A 610 26.85 -11.46 2.89
N LEU A 611 28.01 -11.00 2.42
CA LEU A 611 28.27 -9.57 2.16
C LEU A 611 27.37 -9.02 1.04
N THR A 612 27.12 -9.82 0.01
CA THR A 612 26.18 -9.47 -1.07
C THR A 612 24.75 -9.41 -0.55
N ARG A 613 24.36 -10.33 0.33
CA ARG A 613 23.03 -10.36 0.94
C ARG A 613 22.79 -9.19 1.89
N ILE A 614 23.73 -8.87 2.79
CA ILE A 614 23.62 -7.69 3.65
C ILE A 614 23.53 -6.43 2.79
N LYS A 615 24.38 -6.29 1.77
CA LYS A 615 24.32 -5.15 0.85
C LYS A 615 22.97 -5.02 0.14
N ARG A 616 22.41 -6.13 -0.38
CA ARG A 616 21.06 -6.15 -1.00
C ARG A 616 19.95 -5.72 -0.04
N ILE A 617 20.09 -5.97 1.26
CA ILE A 617 19.17 -5.44 2.28
C ILE A 617 19.34 -3.91 2.40
N LEU A 618 20.58 -3.40 2.45
CA LEU A 618 20.88 -1.96 2.49
C LEU A 618 20.65 -1.21 1.15
N ASP A 619 20.44 -1.92 0.05
CA ASP A 619 19.98 -1.34 -1.23
C ASP A 619 18.43 -1.18 -1.24
N GLY A 620 17.71 -1.95 -0.41
CA GLY A 620 16.24 -1.88 -0.25
C GLY A 620 15.77 -1.02 0.93
N TYR A 621 16.55 -0.97 2.01
CA TYR A 621 16.38 -0.02 3.12
C TYR A 621 17.27 1.21 2.87
N PRO A 622 16.78 2.45 3.04
CA PRO A 622 17.64 3.63 3.07
C PRO A 622 18.09 3.98 4.50
N PHE A 623 19.07 4.88 4.61
CA PHE A 623 19.48 5.48 5.87
C PHE A 623 18.38 6.44 6.38
N ASP A 624 17.41 5.92 7.13
CA ASP A 624 16.34 6.70 7.75
C ASP A 624 15.94 6.15 9.14
N VAL A 625 14.92 6.77 9.76
CA VAL A 625 14.42 6.43 11.12
C VAL A 625 13.99 4.97 11.29
N CYS A 626 13.74 4.22 10.21
CA CYS A 626 13.37 2.81 10.29
C CYS A 626 14.45 1.96 10.98
N ILE A 627 15.73 2.34 10.89
CA ILE A 627 16.83 1.66 11.62
C ILE A 627 16.55 1.66 13.14
N LEU A 628 16.02 2.77 13.67
CA LEU A 628 15.70 2.92 15.08
C LEU A 628 14.35 2.31 15.44
N LYS A 629 13.37 2.36 14.52
CA LYS A 629 12.09 1.63 14.66
C LYS A 629 12.31 0.13 14.83
N GLU A 630 13.18 -0.48 14.02
CA GLU A 630 13.51 -1.91 14.12
C GLU A 630 14.25 -2.24 15.43
N LEU A 631 15.08 -1.35 15.98
CA LEU A 631 15.75 -1.58 17.28
C LEU A 631 14.80 -1.41 18.48
N LEU A 632 13.94 -0.39 18.47
CA LEU A 632 12.84 -0.23 19.43
C LEU A 632 11.94 -1.48 19.45
N GLN A 633 11.55 -1.95 18.27
CA GLN A 633 10.69 -3.11 18.10
C GLN A 633 11.37 -4.42 18.54
N ASN A 634 12.67 -4.60 18.29
CA ASN A 634 13.40 -5.75 18.81
C ASN A 634 13.44 -5.79 20.35
N ALA A 635 13.45 -4.63 21.01
CA ALA A 635 13.34 -4.53 22.46
C ALA A 635 11.90 -4.84 22.95
N ASP A 636 10.86 -4.37 22.24
CA ASP A 636 9.46 -4.71 22.57
C ASP A 636 9.18 -6.21 22.44
N ASP A 637 9.66 -6.84 21.37
CA ASP A 637 9.60 -8.30 21.16
C ASP A 637 10.36 -9.10 22.24
N ALA A 638 11.35 -8.47 22.88
CA ALA A 638 12.12 -9.00 24.02
C ALA A 638 11.49 -8.64 25.38
N LYS A 639 10.34 -7.96 25.39
CA LYS A 639 9.61 -7.48 26.58
C LYS A 639 10.37 -6.50 27.45
N ALA A 640 11.20 -5.65 26.83
CA ALA A 640 11.73 -4.46 27.48
C ALA A 640 10.60 -3.52 27.92
N SER A 641 10.78 -2.82 29.04
CA SER A 641 9.92 -1.72 29.49
C SER A 641 10.50 -0.34 29.14
N GLU A 642 11.81 -0.25 28.86
CA GLU A 642 12.49 0.98 28.49
C GLU A 642 13.50 0.77 27.35
N VAL A 643 13.57 1.73 26.43
CA VAL A 643 14.60 1.82 25.38
C VAL A 643 15.32 3.16 25.48
N HIS A 644 16.65 3.13 25.51
CA HIS A 644 17.49 4.32 25.63
C HIS A 644 18.51 4.37 24.49
N ILE A 645 18.33 5.33 23.58
CA ILE A 645 19.17 5.54 22.41
C ILE A 645 20.17 6.66 22.72
N VAL A 646 21.47 6.42 22.55
CA VAL A 646 22.52 7.32 23.02
C VAL A 646 23.60 7.52 21.96
N VAL A 647 23.93 8.77 21.63
CA VAL A 647 25.09 9.10 20.80
C VAL A 647 26.33 9.18 21.68
N ASP A 648 27.44 8.56 21.25
CA ASP A 648 28.76 8.79 21.84
C ASP A 648 29.69 9.39 20.79
N SER A 649 30.05 10.66 20.99
CA SER A 649 30.97 11.41 20.13
C SER A 649 32.44 11.25 20.52
N ASN A 650 32.75 10.50 21.58
CA ASN A 650 34.12 10.38 22.10
C ASN A 650 34.96 9.36 21.31
N ASN A 651 36.28 9.40 21.52
CA ASN A 651 37.20 8.35 21.09
C ASN A 651 37.79 7.71 22.35
N HIS A 652 37.83 6.39 22.38
CA HIS A 652 38.24 5.58 23.52
C HIS A 652 39.72 5.17 23.42
N PRO A 653 40.35 4.71 24.51
CA PRO A 653 41.72 4.19 24.49
C PRO A 653 41.91 3.03 23.50
N THR A 654 43.15 2.81 23.06
CA THR A 654 43.48 1.87 21.97
C THR A 654 44.57 0.85 22.30
N ASP A 655 45.18 1.04 23.45
CA ASP A 655 45.86 0.10 24.34
C ASP A 655 44.89 -0.99 24.88
N ASP A 656 45.43 -2.11 25.35
CA ASP A 656 44.74 -3.22 26.03
C ASP A 656 43.45 -3.72 25.33
N LEU A 657 43.57 -3.97 24.02
CA LEU A 657 42.50 -4.52 23.16
C LEU A 657 42.71 -6.01 22.86
N PHE A 658 41.66 -6.67 22.34
CA PHE A 658 41.76 -8.04 21.83
C PHE A 658 42.76 -8.21 20.68
N ASP A 659 42.94 -7.18 19.85
CA ASP A 659 43.84 -7.16 18.69
C ASP A 659 44.10 -5.71 18.22
N GLU A 660 45.23 -5.45 17.55
CA GLU A 660 45.51 -4.17 16.86
C GLU A 660 44.43 -3.78 15.85
N MET A 661 43.83 -4.78 15.19
CA MET A 661 42.74 -4.59 14.23
C MET A 661 41.46 -4.06 14.87
N TRP A 662 41.33 -4.10 16.21
CA TRP A 662 40.17 -3.56 16.93
C TRP A 662 40.20 -2.03 17.06
N LYS A 663 41.37 -1.38 16.89
CA LYS A 663 41.54 0.07 17.10
C LYS A 663 40.57 0.98 16.32
N PRO A 664 40.14 0.69 15.08
CA PRO A 664 39.13 1.48 14.38
C PRO A 664 37.75 1.47 15.04
N LEU A 665 37.45 0.47 15.88
CA LEU A 665 36.16 0.32 16.56
C LEU A 665 36.06 1.15 17.86
N GLN A 666 37.16 1.75 18.30
CA GLN A 666 37.22 2.61 19.49
C GLN A 666 36.84 4.08 19.24
N GLY A 667 36.39 4.41 18.02
CA GLY A 667 35.83 5.71 17.71
C GLY A 667 34.39 5.90 18.20
N PRO A 668 33.75 7.02 17.79
CA PRO A 668 32.34 7.32 18.06
C PRO A 668 31.38 6.19 17.71
N ALA A 669 30.26 6.12 18.43
CA ALA A 669 29.27 5.06 18.27
C ALA A 669 27.83 5.57 18.47
N LEU A 670 26.86 4.83 17.90
CA LEU A 670 25.48 4.84 18.37
C LEU A 670 25.29 3.68 19.35
N PHE A 671 24.65 3.96 20.48
CA PHE A 671 24.19 2.96 21.44
C PHE A 671 22.67 2.83 21.41
N VAL A 672 22.19 1.61 21.61
CA VAL A 672 20.80 1.35 21.98
C VAL A 672 20.77 0.39 23.16
N PHE A 673 20.40 0.90 24.33
CA PHE A 673 20.13 0.11 25.52
C PHE A 673 18.65 -0.28 25.57
N ASN A 674 18.36 -1.46 26.13
CA ASN A 674 17.05 -1.81 26.68
C ASN A 674 17.21 -2.65 27.94
N ASP A 675 16.20 -2.64 28.81
CA ASP A 675 16.21 -3.30 30.13
C ASP A 675 15.96 -4.83 30.09
N SER A 676 15.82 -5.43 28.90
CA SER A 676 15.72 -6.88 28.69
C SER A 676 17.03 -7.50 28.17
N TYR A 677 17.16 -8.82 28.28
CA TYR A 677 18.38 -9.58 28.02
C TYR A 677 18.17 -10.72 27.00
N PHE A 678 19.21 -11.02 26.23
CA PHE A 678 19.17 -12.06 25.19
C PHE A 678 19.16 -13.48 25.77
N THR A 679 18.15 -14.28 25.43
CA THR A 679 18.15 -15.73 25.68
C THR A 679 19.01 -16.48 24.64
N GLU A 680 19.22 -17.79 24.81
CA GLU A 680 19.85 -18.61 23.76
C GLU A 680 19.04 -18.62 22.45
N ALA A 681 17.70 -18.57 22.53
CA ALA A 681 16.84 -18.54 21.34
C ALA A 681 17.01 -17.22 20.56
N ASP A 682 17.10 -16.08 21.25
CA ASP A 682 17.37 -14.78 20.62
C ASP A 682 18.76 -14.73 20.01
N LYS A 683 19.77 -15.33 20.67
CA LYS A 683 21.15 -15.45 20.17
C LYS A 683 21.28 -16.31 18.92
N ILE A 684 20.54 -17.42 18.83
CA ILE A 684 20.43 -18.22 17.60
C ILE A 684 19.69 -17.41 16.51
N GLY A 685 18.63 -16.69 16.90
CA GLY A 685 17.80 -15.91 15.99
C GLY A 685 18.53 -14.77 15.28
N ILE A 686 19.29 -13.97 16.03
CA ILE A 686 20.04 -12.82 15.48
C ILE A 686 21.22 -13.25 14.57
N GLN A 687 21.64 -14.52 14.63
CA GLN A 687 22.62 -15.10 13.70
C GLN A 687 22.00 -15.58 12.37
N ASN A 688 20.71 -15.96 12.38
CA ASN A 688 20.03 -16.57 11.25
C ASN A 688 19.44 -15.52 10.28
N LEU A 689 20.33 -14.83 9.58
CA LEU A 689 19.98 -13.79 8.60
C LEU A 689 18.99 -14.31 7.55
N GLY A 690 17.86 -13.61 7.38
CA GLY A 690 16.88 -13.90 6.34
C GLY A 690 15.93 -15.08 6.63
N VAL A 691 16.15 -15.84 7.72
CA VAL A 691 15.30 -16.98 8.12
C VAL A 691 14.33 -16.59 9.24
N GLY A 692 14.80 -15.79 10.21
CA GLY A 692 13.98 -15.22 11.29
C GLY A 692 13.53 -16.24 12.35
N SER A 693 14.06 -16.13 13.57
CA SER A 693 13.64 -16.95 14.72
C SER A 693 12.18 -16.79 15.15
N LYS A 694 11.47 -15.83 14.56
CA LYS A 694 10.09 -15.41 14.89
C LYS A 694 9.12 -15.70 13.75
N GLY A 695 9.50 -16.49 12.73
CA GLY A 695 8.64 -16.82 11.58
C GLY A 695 7.27 -17.42 11.95
N ASP A 696 7.20 -18.09 13.11
CA ASP A 696 6.00 -18.73 13.67
C ASP A 696 5.28 -17.89 14.75
N ASP A 697 5.86 -16.79 15.25
CA ASP A 697 5.25 -15.94 16.28
C ASP A 697 4.95 -14.54 15.71
N PRO A 698 3.70 -14.27 15.26
CA PRO A 698 3.36 -13.03 14.59
C PRO A 698 2.87 -11.95 15.56
N THR A 699 2.88 -12.22 16.88
CA THR A 699 2.81 -11.16 17.90
C THR A 699 4.15 -10.44 18.04
N LYS A 700 5.22 -11.07 17.52
CA LYS A 700 6.54 -10.50 17.32
C LYS A 700 6.74 -10.13 15.86
N THR A 701 7.67 -9.23 15.62
CA THR A 701 7.97 -8.76 14.25
C THR A 701 9.34 -9.28 13.79
N GLY A 702 9.62 -9.11 12.50
CA GLY A 702 10.82 -9.71 11.89
C GLY A 702 10.63 -11.17 11.45
N GLN A 703 9.43 -11.54 10.97
CA GLN A 703 9.14 -12.81 10.26
C GLN A 703 10.20 -13.13 9.18
N TYR A 704 10.82 -12.10 8.59
CA TYR A 704 11.85 -12.21 7.54
C TYR A 704 13.30 -12.23 8.06
N GLY A 705 13.56 -12.10 9.37
CA GLY A 705 14.92 -12.15 9.93
C GLY A 705 15.92 -11.12 9.38
N VAL A 706 15.45 -9.99 8.86
CA VAL A 706 16.30 -8.94 8.24
C VAL A 706 16.44 -7.64 9.05
N GLY A 707 15.47 -7.29 9.91
CA GLY A 707 15.39 -5.97 10.57
C GLY A 707 16.66 -5.52 11.29
N PHE A 708 17.31 -6.40 12.05
CA PHE A 708 18.60 -6.10 12.72
C PHE A 708 19.69 -5.67 11.73
N ASN A 709 19.69 -6.18 10.49
CA ASN A 709 20.71 -5.85 9.50
C ASN A 709 20.63 -4.39 9.02
N ALA A 710 19.54 -3.66 9.30
CA ALA A 710 19.48 -2.22 9.06
C ALA A 710 20.56 -1.44 9.83
N VAL A 711 21.11 -1.98 10.94
CA VAL A 711 22.25 -1.35 11.64
C VAL A 711 23.53 -1.31 10.78
N TYR A 712 23.63 -2.14 9.74
CA TYR A 712 24.75 -2.09 8.81
C TYR A 712 24.75 -0.82 7.92
N HIS A 713 23.71 0.01 7.96
CA HIS A 713 23.83 1.40 7.50
C HIS A 713 24.84 2.20 8.33
N ILE A 714 24.85 2.00 9.65
CA ILE A 714 25.60 2.79 10.64
C ILE A 714 27.04 2.26 10.83
N THR A 715 27.20 0.93 10.88
CA THR A 715 28.45 0.25 11.23
C THR A 715 28.75 -0.94 10.32
N ASP A 716 30.00 -1.42 10.30
CA ASP A 716 30.37 -2.72 9.71
C ASP A 716 30.58 -3.83 10.76
N VAL A 717 30.63 -3.48 12.05
CA VAL A 717 30.92 -4.41 13.16
C VAL A 717 29.96 -4.12 14.32
N PRO A 718 28.67 -4.47 14.20
CA PRO A 718 27.72 -4.30 15.29
C PRO A 718 28.02 -5.29 16.41
N SER A 719 27.74 -4.87 17.63
CA SER A 719 28.06 -5.64 18.84
C SER A 719 26.99 -5.43 19.91
N PHE A 720 26.85 -6.39 20.83
CA PHE A 720 26.04 -6.20 22.02
C PHE A 720 26.64 -6.86 23.25
N LEU A 721 26.52 -6.17 24.38
CA LEU A 721 26.73 -6.68 25.73
C LEU A 721 25.35 -6.95 26.35
N SER A 722 25.10 -8.17 26.84
CA SER A 722 23.83 -8.57 27.45
C SER A 722 24.07 -9.21 28.83
N ARG A 723 23.34 -8.74 29.85
CA ARG A 723 23.46 -9.20 31.25
C ARG A 723 22.07 -9.56 31.81
N GLY A 724 21.93 -10.74 32.41
CA GLY A 724 20.63 -11.18 32.96
C GLY A 724 20.60 -12.62 33.43
N GLN A 725 19.50 -13.01 34.09
CA GLN A 725 19.38 -14.30 34.79
C GLN A 725 19.45 -15.54 33.87
N HIS A 726 19.03 -15.42 32.61
CA HIS A 726 19.07 -16.52 31.63
C HIS A 726 20.20 -16.37 30.59
N VAL A 727 21.21 -15.56 30.89
CA VAL A 727 22.48 -15.54 30.15
C VAL A 727 23.38 -16.63 30.73
N GLU A 728 23.89 -17.54 29.88
CA GLU A 728 24.76 -18.70 30.16
C GLU A 728 25.86 -18.51 31.25
N THR A 729 26.35 -17.28 31.41
CA THR A 729 27.43 -16.88 32.35
C THR A 729 27.09 -15.61 33.13
N GLY A 730 25.82 -15.18 33.12
CA GLY A 730 25.32 -13.93 33.71
C GLY A 730 25.56 -12.69 32.85
N GLU A 731 26.66 -12.64 32.07
CA GLU A 731 26.98 -11.59 31.12
C GLU A 731 27.62 -12.20 29.86
N VAL A 732 27.28 -11.69 28.66
CA VAL A 732 27.86 -12.13 27.39
C VAL A 732 28.11 -10.93 26.47
N LEU A 733 29.25 -10.94 25.80
CA LEU A 733 29.57 -10.03 24.70
C LEU A 733 29.49 -10.79 23.37
N CYS A 734 28.67 -10.30 22.45
CA CYS A 734 28.50 -10.85 21.09
C CYS A 734 28.90 -9.79 20.06
N VAL A 735 29.72 -10.16 19.09
CA VAL A 735 30.24 -9.23 18.06
C VAL A 735 30.15 -9.89 16.69
N PHE A 736 29.52 -9.19 15.73
CA PHE A 736 29.39 -9.61 14.34
C PHE A 736 30.44 -8.92 13.48
N ASP A 737 31.10 -9.67 12.60
CA ASP A 737 32.10 -9.16 11.66
C ASP A 737 31.93 -9.91 10.33
N PRO A 738 30.97 -9.49 9.47
CA PRO A 738 30.72 -10.12 8.18
C PRO A 738 31.94 -10.19 7.26
N HIS A 739 32.90 -9.28 7.44
CA HIS A 739 34.14 -9.21 6.66
C HIS A 739 35.27 -10.06 7.24
N CYS A 740 35.15 -10.53 8.49
CA CYS A 740 36.21 -11.21 9.25
C CYS A 740 37.52 -10.39 9.32
N HIS A 741 37.40 -9.06 9.39
CA HIS A 741 38.51 -8.11 9.34
C HIS A 741 38.97 -7.59 10.72
N TYR A 742 38.13 -7.68 11.74
CA TYR A 742 38.29 -6.97 13.02
C TYR A 742 38.22 -7.89 14.24
N VAL A 743 37.44 -8.97 14.16
CA VAL A 743 37.21 -9.91 15.27
C VAL A 743 38.17 -11.10 15.19
N PRO A 744 39.04 -11.32 16.19
CA PRO A 744 40.00 -12.42 16.17
C PRO A 744 39.35 -13.79 15.95
N LYS A 745 39.93 -14.55 15.01
CA LYS A 745 39.50 -15.90 14.61
C LYS A 745 38.10 -15.95 13.97
N ALA A 746 37.49 -14.85 13.53
CA ALA A 746 36.30 -14.90 12.67
C ALA A 746 36.60 -15.61 11.34
N SER A 747 35.59 -16.20 10.69
CA SER A 747 35.72 -16.82 9.37
C SER A 747 34.39 -16.80 8.60
N GLY A 748 34.40 -17.05 7.29
CA GLY A 748 33.17 -17.00 6.46
C GLY A 748 32.05 -17.93 6.94
N ARG A 749 32.36 -19.02 7.68
CA ARG A 749 31.37 -19.90 8.32
C ARG A 749 30.90 -19.42 9.70
N ASN A 750 31.70 -18.59 10.38
CA ASN A 750 31.41 -18.00 11.69
C ASN A 750 31.90 -16.54 11.73
N PRO A 751 31.18 -15.60 11.08
CA PRO A 751 31.62 -14.21 10.88
C PRO A 751 31.32 -13.34 12.12
N GLY A 752 31.95 -13.69 13.24
CA GLY A 752 31.75 -13.06 14.54
C GLY A 752 32.19 -13.96 15.71
N ARG A 753 32.05 -13.47 16.95
CA ARG A 753 32.41 -14.19 18.18
C ARG A 753 31.44 -13.93 19.34
N LYS A 754 31.24 -14.97 20.16
CA LYS A 754 30.58 -14.94 21.48
C LYS A 754 31.66 -15.04 22.56
N TYR A 755 31.67 -14.13 23.52
CA TYR A 755 32.61 -14.08 24.65
C TYR A 755 31.81 -14.19 25.95
N VAL A 756 32.04 -15.28 26.71
CA VAL A 756 31.25 -15.65 27.90
C VAL A 756 31.97 -15.43 29.23
N ASN A 757 33.30 -15.48 29.27
CA ASN A 757 34.06 -15.15 30.49
C ASN A 757 34.39 -13.65 30.53
N THR A 758 33.37 -12.78 30.53
CA THR A 758 33.58 -11.33 30.43
C THR A 758 34.31 -10.73 31.63
N LYS A 759 34.29 -11.39 32.80
CA LYS A 759 35.02 -10.94 33.99
C LYS A 759 36.53 -10.91 33.78
N THR A 760 37.13 -12.06 33.43
CA THR A 760 38.56 -12.11 33.13
C THR A 760 38.92 -11.29 31.90
N LEU A 761 38.05 -11.24 30.88
CA LEU A 761 38.28 -10.38 29.71
C LEU A 761 38.21 -8.87 30.02
N LYS A 762 37.47 -8.45 31.07
CA LYS A 762 37.49 -7.07 31.59
C LYS A 762 38.76 -6.76 32.40
N GLU A 763 39.46 -7.79 32.90
CA GLU A 763 40.75 -7.67 33.59
C GLU A 763 41.92 -7.66 32.58
N ASP A 764 41.90 -8.57 31.59
CA ASP A 764 42.91 -8.69 30.53
C ASP A 764 42.83 -7.58 29.45
N HIS A 765 41.63 -7.10 29.15
CA HIS A 765 41.35 -6.17 28.05
C HIS A 765 40.35 -5.07 28.43
N PRO A 766 40.59 -4.28 29.51
CA PRO A 766 39.63 -3.33 30.07
C PRO A 766 39.09 -2.32 29.04
N ASN A 767 39.93 -1.88 28.09
CA ASN A 767 39.55 -0.90 27.09
C ASN A 767 38.57 -1.43 26.02
N VAL A 768 38.43 -2.76 25.89
CA VAL A 768 37.36 -3.34 25.06
C VAL A 768 35.98 -3.15 25.69
N PHE A 769 35.90 -3.06 27.02
CA PHE A 769 34.63 -3.01 27.75
C PHE A 769 34.28 -1.61 28.25
N SER A 770 35.27 -0.78 28.61
CA SER A 770 35.02 0.61 29.04
C SER A 770 34.26 1.42 28.00
N CYS A 771 34.52 1.17 26.71
CA CYS A 771 33.83 1.82 25.59
C CYS A 771 32.37 1.38 25.40
N TYR A 772 31.79 0.51 26.25
CA TYR A 772 30.36 0.21 26.27
C TYR A 772 29.55 1.05 27.28
N HIS A 773 30.22 1.79 28.17
CA HIS A 773 29.58 2.56 29.26
C HIS A 773 28.56 1.75 30.07
N ASP A 774 28.85 0.47 30.34
CA ASP A 774 27.91 -0.43 31.03
C ASP A 774 27.59 0.01 32.47
N ASN A 775 28.52 0.72 33.10
CA ASN A 775 28.35 1.44 34.36
C ASN A 775 27.37 2.64 34.31
N LEU A 776 27.15 3.25 33.14
CA LEU A 776 26.20 4.37 32.96
C LEU A 776 24.83 3.89 32.46
N LEU A 777 24.81 2.86 31.60
CA LEU A 777 23.60 2.42 30.90
C LEU A 777 22.96 1.15 31.48
N MET A 778 23.72 0.26 32.14
CA MET A 778 23.24 -1.06 32.55
C MET A 778 23.60 -1.38 34.01
N ALA A 779 22.80 -0.87 34.95
CA ALA A 779 23.03 -1.07 36.38
C ALA A 779 22.97 -2.56 36.81
N ASN A 780 21.85 -3.25 36.52
CA ASN A 780 21.59 -4.62 37.00
C ASN A 780 21.50 -5.65 35.87
N GLN A 781 20.66 -5.40 34.88
CA GLN A 781 20.40 -6.25 33.72
C GLN A 781 20.14 -5.39 32.48
N GLY A 782 20.10 -6.03 31.32
CA GLY A 782 19.69 -5.42 30.06
C GLY A 782 20.61 -5.80 28.91
N THR A 783 20.43 -5.13 27.77
CA THR A 783 21.27 -5.29 26.57
C THR A 783 21.68 -3.91 26.05
N ILE A 784 22.99 -3.68 25.91
CA ILE A 784 23.56 -2.52 25.21
C ILE A 784 24.02 -2.99 23.84
N PHE A 785 23.37 -2.54 22.77
CA PHE A 785 23.95 -2.56 21.43
C PHE A 785 24.94 -1.41 21.30
N ARG A 786 26.13 -1.69 20.75
CA ARG A 786 27.15 -0.70 20.39
C ARG A 786 27.42 -0.81 18.88
N LEU A 787 27.24 0.32 18.18
CA LEU A 787 27.35 0.45 16.73
C LEU A 787 28.43 1.48 16.39
N PRO A 788 29.72 1.09 16.28
CA PRO A 788 30.83 1.99 15.94
C PRO A 788 30.60 2.63 14.57
N LEU A 789 30.62 3.96 14.47
CA LEU A 789 30.26 4.65 13.23
C LEU A 789 31.28 4.35 12.12
N ARG A 790 30.81 4.13 10.88
CA ARG A 790 31.70 3.86 9.74
C ARG A 790 32.56 5.10 9.39
N THR A 791 33.80 5.10 9.86
CA THR A 791 34.81 6.13 9.56
C THR A 791 35.59 5.84 8.27
N GLU A 792 36.38 6.81 7.81
CA GLU A 792 37.32 6.68 6.68
C GLU A 792 38.34 5.54 6.85
N LYS A 793 38.64 5.14 8.09
CA LYS A 793 39.53 3.99 8.37
C LYS A 793 38.86 2.65 8.09
N ILE A 794 37.53 2.58 8.19
CA ILE A 794 36.71 1.38 8.04
C ILE A 794 36.23 1.23 6.60
N ILE A 795 35.76 2.32 5.97
CA ILE A 795 35.14 2.32 4.63
C ILE A 795 36.04 1.70 3.54
N ASN A 796 37.36 1.93 3.61
CA ASN A 796 38.33 1.38 2.65
C ASN A 796 38.45 -0.16 2.67
N LYS A 797 37.84 -0.81 3.66
CA LYS A 797 37.75 -2.28 3.79
C LYS A 797 36.30 -2.80 3.76
N SER A 798 35.30 -1.92 3.60
CA SER A 798 33.89 -2.30 3.59
C SER A 798 33.46 -2.70 2.18
N GLN A 799 32.85 -3.87 2.07
CA GLN A 799 32.11 -4.31 0.88
C GLN A 799 30.59 -4.07 1.04
N ILE A 800 30.14 -3.82 2.27
CA ILE A 800 28.74 -3.60 2.66
C ILE A 800 28.27 -2.20 2.23
N SER A 801 28.99 -1.13 2.63
CA SER A 801 28.56 0.24 2.35
C SER A 801 29.71 1.23 2.16
N ASN A 802 29.59 2.05 1.12
CA ASN A 802 30.54 3.10 0.75
C ASN A 802 30.14 4.48 1.34
N SER A 803 29.42 4.49 2.47
CA SER A 803 28.93 5.72 3.13
C SER A 803 29.57 5.91 4.50
N ILE A 804 30.27 7.04 4.68
CA ILE A 804 30.79 7.49 5.97
C ILE A 804 29.60 7.92 6.85
N VAL A 805 29.64 7.55 8.13
CA VAL A 805 28.62 7.94 9.12
C VAL A 805 29.29 8.80 10.18
N THR A 806 28.77 10.01 10.38
CA THR A 806 29.27 10.97 11.39
C THR A 806 28.29 11.09 12.55
N ALA A 807 28.77 11.50 13.72
CA ALA A 807 27.89 11.79 14.86
C ALA A 807 26.78 12.79 14.50
N GLU A 808 27.07 13.76 13.62
CA GLU A 808 26.09 14.73 13.11
C GLU A 808 25.09 14.16 12.09
N GLY A 809 25.42 13.04 11.44
CA GLY A 809 24.42 12.22 10.73
C GLY A 809 23.47 11.53 11.72
N VAL A 810 24.01 11.01 12.82
CA VAL A 810 23.24 10.32 13.86
C VAL A 810 22.37 11.28 14.67
N ARG A 811 22.84 12.48 15.03
CA ARG A 811 22.01 13.50 15.72
C ARG A 811 20.78 13.89 14.91
N ARG A 812 20.93 14.09 13.59
CA ARG A 812 19.80 14.37 12.69
C ARG A 812 18.83 13.20 12.63
N LEU A 813 19.33 11.96 12.55
CA LEU A 813 18.51 10.74 12.64
C LEU A 813 17.73 10.66 13.98
N LEU A 814 18.32 11.10 15.09
CA LEU A 814 17.62 11.18 16.38
C LEU A 814 16.57 12.30 16.40
N GLU A 815 16.86 13.49 15.89
CA GLU A 815 15.89 14.58 15.79
C GLU A 815 14.73 14.28 14.83
N ASP A 816 14.93 13.42 13.82
CA ASP A 816 13.84 12.88 13.01
C ASP A 816 13.02 11.86 13.80
N PHE A 817 13.65 10.86 14.43
CA PHE A 817 12.98 9.83 15.24
C PHE A 817 12.18 10.42 16.41
N LYS A 818 12.71 11.47 17.05
CA LYS A 818 12.10 12.27 18.12
C LYS A 818 10.71 12.82 17.78
N LYS A 819 10.43 13.11 16.51
CA LYS A 819 9.13 13.61 16.03
C LYS A 819 8.03 12.56 16.11
N GLU A 820 8.40 11.28 16.05
CA GLU A 820 7.48 10.13 15.99
C GLU A 820 7.45 9.33 17.31
N MET A 821 8.38 9.56 18.25
CA MET A 821 8.53 8.79 19.51
C MET A 821 7.24 8.66 20.33
N SER A 822 6.39 9.69 20.34
CA SER A 822 5.11 9.69 21.06
C SER A 822 4.07 8.79 20.41
N GLU A 823 4.04 8.72 19.07
CA GLU A 823 3.13 7.84 18.34
C GLU A 823 3.63 6.38 18.42
N MET A 824 4.95 6.15 18.35
CA MET A 824 5.52 4.80 18.52
C MET A 824 5.21 4.17 19.88
N LEU A 825 5.09 4.96 20.96
CA LEU A 825 4.70 4.46 22.29
C LEU A 825 3.22 4.05 22.41
N LEU A 826 2.36 4.42 21.45
CA LEU A 826 0.98 3.92 21.35
C LEU A 826 0.89 2.58 20.60
N CYS A 827 2.02 2.11 20.06
CA CYS A 827 2.12 1.10 19.02
C CYS A 827 2.97 -0.12 19.41
N VAL A 828 3.56 -0.10 20.61
CA VAL A 828 4.38 -1.16 21.22
C VAL A 828 3.66 -1.71 22.45
N ASN A 829 3.88 -2.98 22.79
CA ASN A 829 3.05 -3.69 23.77
C ASN A 829 3.65 -3.72 25.19
N ASN A 830 4.96 -3.61 25.31
CA ASN A 830 5.74 -3.79 26.54
C ASN A 830 6.56 -2.53 26.88
N VAL A 831 7.15 -1.88 25.87
CA VAL A 831 7.96 -0.67 26.07
C VAL A 831 7.08 0.49 26.51
N LYS A 832 7.32 1.00 27.74
CA LYS A 832 6.58 2.12 28.34
C LYS A 832 7.35 3.43 28.32
N SER A 833 8.65 3.43 28.00
CA SER A 833 9.45 4.67 27.86
C SER A 833 10.53 4.56 26.80
N ILE A 834 10.76 5.67 26.09
CA ILE A 834 11.85 5.83 25.13
C ILE A 834 12.63 7.10 25.48
N LYS A 835 13.96 7.01 25.56
CA LYS A 835 14.88 8.11 25.90
C LYS A 835 15.93 8.33 24.82
N LEU A 836 16.31 9.60 24.62
CA LEU A 836 17.42 10.05 23.79
C LEU A 836 18.47 10.78 24.64
N SER A 837 19.74 10.45 24.46
CA SER A 837 20.86 11.09 25.16
C SER A 837 22.11 11.26 24.27
N GLU A 838 23.06 12.06 24.73
CA GLU A 838 24.44 12.06 24.25
C GLU A 838 25.43 11.88 25.41
N ILE A 839 26.59 11.27 25.15
CA ILE A 839 27.70 11.17 26.10
C ILE A 839 28.71 12.28 25.84
N VAL A 840 28.70 13.31 26.68
CA VAL A 840 29.61 14.46 26.60
C VAL A 840 30.61 14.39 27.74
N GLY A 841 31.91 14.33 27.42
CA GLY A 841 32.98 14.34 28.44
C GLY A 841 32.89 13.19 29.46
N GLY A 842 32.38 12.02 29.06
CA GLY A 842 32.18 10.87 29.94
C GLY A 842 30.94 10.95 30.84
N LYS A 843 30.02 11.88 30.59
CA LYS A 843 28.72 11.98 31.27
C LYS A 843 27.57 11.76 30.30
N LEU A 844 26.53 11.10 30.77
CA LEU A 844 25.28 10.89 30.03
C LEU A 844 24.35 12.08 30.24
N GLU A 845 23.98 12.79 29.17
CA GLU A 845 23.10 13.95 29.20
C GLU A 845 21.79 13.61 28.45
N GLU A 846 20.62 13.83 29.07
CA GLU A 846 19.31 13.56 28.45
C GLU A 846 18.90 14.71 27.51
N ILE A 847 18.60 14.36 26.27
CA ILE A 847 18.15 15.29 25.22
C ILE A 847 16.62 15.36 25.20
N TYR A 848 15.96 14.20 25.30
CA TYR A 848 14.52 14.08 25.21
C TYR A 848 14.05 12.71 25.73
N SER A 849 12.87 12.65 26.33
CA SER A 849 12.24 11.39 26.71
C SER A 849 10.72 11.46 26.55
N VAL A 850 10.12 10.31 26.25
CA VAL A 850 8.66 10.11 26.25
C VAL A 850 8.34 8.88 27.09
N LYS A 851 7.21 8.94 27.80
CA LYS A 851 6.74 7.86 28.66
C LYS A 851 5.22 7.71 28.54
N LEU A 852 4.78 6.48 28.31
CA LEU A 852 3.38 6.09 28.32
C LEU A 852 2.87 6.04 29.77
N ASN A 853 1.68 6.58 30.01
CA ASN A 853 1.03 6.59 31.32
C ASN A 853 -0.40 6.08 31.18
N MET A 854 -0.64 4.83 31.53
CA MET A 854 -1.95 4.15 31.41
C MET A 854 -2.67 4.11 32.76
N SER A 855 -4.00 4.05 32.74
CA SER A 855 -4.75 3.76 33.96
C SER A 855 -4.60 2.28 34.33
N SER A 856 -4.67 1.96 35.61
CA SER A 856 -4.62 0.57 36.09
C SER A 856 -5.81 -0.29 35.61
N ALA A 857 -6.88 0.32 35.08
CA ALA A 857 -7.98 -0.37 34.43
C ALA A 857 -7.70 -0.66 32.93
N ASP A 858 -6.73 0.02 32.32
CA ASP A 858 -6.36 -0.17 30.92
C ASP A 858 -5.12 -1.07 30.79
N GLU A 859 -4.18 -1.01 31.73
CA GLU A 859 -3.11 -2.02 31.85
C GLU A 859 -3.68 -3.45 31.98
N SER A 860 -4.86 -3.62 32.59
CA SER A 860 -5.53 -4.93 32.71
C SER A 860 -6.25 -5.39 31.43
N LYS A 861 -6.23 -4.60 30.35
CA LYS A 861 -6.86 -4.92 29.04
C LYS A 861 -5.83 -5.18 27.93
N GLN A 862 -4.54 -5.01 28.22
CA GLN A 862 -3.45 -5.07 27.23
C GLN A 862 -2.90 -6.50 27.02
N TYR A 863 -3.48 -7.51 27.68
CA TYR A 863 -2.99 -8.90 27.75
C TYR A 863 -4.12 -9.93 27.61
#